data_AF-A0AAD6THR2-F1
#
_entry.id   AF-A0AAD6THR2-F1
#
_cell.length_a   1.000
_cell.length_b   1.000
_cell.length_c   1.000
_cell.angle_alpha   90.00
_cell.angle_beta   90.00
_cell.angle_gamma   90.00
#
_symmetry.space_group_name_H-M   'P 1'
#
loop_
_entity.id
_entity.type
_entity.pdbx_description
1 polymer ?
#
loop_
_entity_poly.entity_id
_entity_poly.type
_entity_poly.pdbx_seq_one_letter_code
_entity_poly.pdbx_strand_id
1 'polypeptide(L)'
;MLRHLTSTFPKSGILLLGNSVQSLVPSTLISQAESLLDSHRIEEAVDLADQQRRKLQGNVTVDEDEAEELRYVFQRIGFQCFTETLFEDAGKNLFNGDLDPRVLVSYYPELRGSLFDASDTLDVYAGVAERMPTEASVDGIIVANLVRNYSPYLKPNTQTAPPTAELRRILGMAAVDMLEVFLRKCRTRRDVEGRRQADPSSSIVDTVLAKIYAQAEKTKELYVLIQESHSIVLSEIEPVLKKTGQYNALCMLYRQAGDDENLLQVWAKLVEGEWTDDDIRDPIEEIMNLLNSSKNRPLIQKWGLWLTRRDPERGIKLLMPRESGKRPHRPEDDLSLLEQIREANPAAGAQFLEYLVLQKRSSSRDLHTQLAMVCVDQLLAALEDEAVSKLWRAKASSYASSRKDSPIPFFSYFASTTPDSPSKLVRLRTVLFLQGSSLYDAELIRERLVPPSKRILSLELAIVDGKLGNHRAALSVLVNDLHDSSSAEAYCTLGGDVIPGKVAQAICADAKLGLGMWASGFSGKGRQKTMDASDDGAVKRQELLKTLLEVYMSDEDASAERAAHLVNSQAMNLDVIDVIPTLPEKWPLKVMSSFLARSFRRTVHARQEGRIVKAISHAQNDDVRLQTFDILRDEGMVVEEDGDVDDEYDEKRAVVETITMGPGPAEPDVVSLHISPDS
;
A
#
# COMPACT_ATOMS: atom_id res chain seq x y z
N MET A 1 31.27 45.18 14.25
CA MET A 1 32.71 45.29 13.94
C MET A 1 32.93 46.61 13.22
N LEU A 2 33.66 47.54 13.83
CA LEU A 2 34.03 48.82 13.22
C LEU A 2 35.00 48.56 12.06
N ARG A 3 34.53 48.60 10.81
CA ARG A 3 35.40 48.63 9.64
C ARG A 3 36.07 50.01 9.61
N HIS A 4 37.39 50.03 9.58
CA HIS A 4 38.18 51.24 9.40
C HIS A 4 37.83 51.88 8.05
N LEU A 5 37.08 52.99 8.09
CA LEU A 5 36.87 53.89 6.96
C LEU A 5 38.19 54.60 6.66
N THR A 6 38.92 54.14 5.64
CA THR A 6 39.93 54.98 4.98
C THR A 6 39.18 55.99 4.12
N SER A 7 38.61 57.02 4.76
CA SER A 7 37.94 58.12 4.06
C SER A 7 38.92 58.78 3.10
N THR A 8 38.73 58.51 1.81
CA THR A 8 39.48 59.15 0.73
C THR A 8 38.92 60.55 0.51
N PHE A 9 39.34 61.51 1.34
CA PHE A 9 38.87 62.90 1.19
C PHE A 9 39.18 63.44 -0.22
N PRO A 10 38.25 64.15 -0.87
CA PRO A 10 38.48 64.73 -2.19
C PRO A 10 39.70 65.65 -2.12
N LYS A 11 40.63 65.49 -3.08
CA LYS A 11 41.87 66.31 -3.16
C LYS A 11 41.47 67.78 -3.34
N SER A 12 41.58 68.56 -2.27
CA SER A 12 41.27 69.99 -2.30
C SER A 12 42.51 70.83 -2.61
N GLY A 13 42.39 71.80 -3.50
CA GLY A 13 43.45 72.78 -3.77
C GLY A 13 43.40 73.91 -2.73
N ILE A 14 44.45 74.07 -1.93
CA ILE A 14 44.54 75.14 -0.93
C ILE A 14 45.11 76.39 -1.60
N LEU A 15 44.37 77.50 -1.51
CA LEU A 15 44.74 78.81 -2.02
C LEU A 15 45.06 79.72 -0.82
N LEU A 16 46.35 80.00 -0.62
CA LEU A 16 46.83 80.88 0.44
C LEU A 16 46.85 82.33 -0.08
N LEU A 17 45.90 83.14 0.37
CA LEU A 17 45.91 84.58 0.21
C LEU A 17 46.52 85.20 1.47
N GLY A 18 47.21 86.35 1.36
CA GLY A 18 48.05 86.91 2.44
C GLY A 18 47.40 87.03 3.82
N ASN A 19 46.05 87.11 3.90
CA ASN A 19 45.28 87.13 5.15
C ASN A 19 44.20 86.04 5.24
N SER A 20 44.12 85.06 4.31
CA SER A 20 43.11 84.01 4.35
C SER A 20 43.57 82.71 3.67
N VAL A 21 43.15 81.58 4.26
CA VAL A 21 43.30 80.25 3.66
C VAL A 21 41.96 79.90 3.04
N GLN A 22 41.88 79.82 1.71
CA GLN A 22 40.71 79.31 0.99
C GLN A 22 41.02 77.92 0.46
N SER A 23 40.04 77.02 0.43
CA SER A 23 40.20 75.68 -0.13
C SER A 23 39.18 75.48 -1.25
N LEU A 24 39.67 75.16 -2.45
CA LEU A 24 38.84 74.78 -3.58
C LEU A 24 38.63 73.27 -3.51
N VAL A 25 37.47 72.86 -3.01
CA VAL A 25 37.06 71.46 -2.98
C VAL A 25 36.27 71.18 -4.26
N PRO A 26 36.68 70.22 -5.11
CA PRO A 26 35.85 69.82 -6.24
C PRO A 26 34.51 69.29 -5.71
N SER A 27 33.41 69.66 -6.36
CA SER A 27 32.09 69.15 -5.98
C SER A 27 32.07 67.62 -6.10
N THR A 28 31.61 66.94 -5.05
CA THR A 28 31.54 65.49 -5.02
C THR A 28 30.50 64.97 -6.02
N LEU A 29 30.63 63.71 -6.44
CA LEU A 29 29.66 63.09 -7.35
C LEU A 29 28.24 63.17 -6.77
N ILE A 30 28.11 62.89 -5.47
CA ILE A 30 26.84 62.99 -4.72
C ILE A 30 26.25 64.39 -4.82
N SER A 31 27.03 65.44 -4.51
CA SER A 31 26.54 66.82 -4.54
C SER A 31 26.13 67.28 -5.94
N GLN A 32 26.88 66.88 -6.97
CA GLN A 32 26.53 67.18 -8.36
C GLN A 32 25.23 66.47 -8.77
N ALA A 33 25.11 65.18 -8.45
CA ALA A 33 23.91 64.40 -8.75
C ALA A 33 22.68 64.94 -8.02
N GLU A 34 22.78 65.24 -6.72
CA GLU A 34 21.68 65.83 -5.95
C GLU A 34 21.25 67.19 -6.49
N SER A 35 22.19 68.06 -6.83
CA SER A 35 21.85 69.36 -7.44
C SER A 35 21.13 69.19 -8.79
N LEU A 36 21.49 68.19 -9.59
CA LEU A 36 20.82 67.90 -10.85
C LEU A 36 19.40 67.35 -10.60
N LEU A 37 19.24 66.44 -9.65
CA LEU A 37 17.94 65.87 -9.28
C LEU A 37 16.99 66.93 -8.69
N ASP A 38 17.48 67.81 -7.82
CA ASP A 38 16.71 68.92 -7.24
C ASP A 38 16.26 69.93 -8.33
N SER A 39 17.02 70.01 -9.44
CA SER A 39 16.66 70.81 -10.61
C SER A 39 15.80 70.08 -11.64
N HIS A 40 15.31 68.87 -11.35
CA HIS A 40 14.56 67.97 -12.26
C HIS A 40 15.31 67.61 -13.56
N ARG A 41 16.65 67.63 -13.56
CA ARG A 41 17.50 67.25 -14.70
C ARG A 41 17.97 65.81 -14.57
N ILE A 42 17.03 64.87 -14.61
CA ILE A 42 17.28 63.44 -14.35
C ILE A 42 18.23 62.83 -15.39
N GLU A 43 18.04 63.12 -16.68
CA GLU A 43 18.87 62.57 -17.76
C GLU A 43 20.36 62.93 -17.57
N GLU A 44 20.64 64.15 -17.18
CA GLU A 44 22.02 64.59 -16.93
C GLU A 44 22.63 63.94 -15.70
N ALA A 45 21.82 63.66 -14.67
CA ALA A 45 22.26 62.91 -13.51
C ALA A 45 22.59 61.44 -13.88
N VAL A 46 21.77 60.83 -14.75
CA VAL A 46 22.03 59.49 -15.31
C VAL A 46 23.32 59.48 -16.12
N ASP A 47 23.51 60.46 -17.02
CA ASP A 47 24.71 60.57 -17.83
C ASP A 47 25.97 60.75 -16.97
N LEU A 48 25.88 61.58 -15.91
CA LEU A 48 26.96 61.76 -14.94
C LEU A 48 27.31 60.44 -14.24
N ALA A 49 26.30 59.70 -13.77
CA ALA A 49 26.50 58.41 -13.11
C ALA A 49 27.08 57.35 -14.06
N ASP A 50 26.55 57.24 -15.29
CA ASP A 50 27.04 56.29 -16.30
C ASP A 50 28.48 56.62 -16.75
N GLN A 51 28.84 57.90 -16.86
CA GLN A 51 30.22 58.32 -17.12
C GLN A 51 31.17 57.87 -16.02
N GLN A 52 30.78 58.02 -14.74
CA GLN A 52 31.60 57.54 -13.62
C GLN A 52 31.66 56.02 -13.56
N ARG A 53 30.56 55.32 -13.83
CA ARG A 53 30.55 53.85 -13.93
C ARG A 53 31.53 53.35 -14.99
N ARG A 54 31.56 53.97 -16.17
CA ARG A 54 32.50 53.60 -17.25
C ARG A 54 33.95 53.84 -16.87
N LYS A 55 34.25 54.92 -16.13
CA LYS A 55 35.60 55.19 -15.62
C LYS A 55 36.02 54.13 -14.60
N LEU A 56 35.14 53.81 -13.64
CA LEU A 56 35.37 52.77 -12.64
C LEU A 56 35.61 51.39 -13.25
N GLN A 57 34.80 51.01 -14.25
CA GLN A 57 34.96 49.73 -14.96
C GLN A 57 36.22 49.68 -15.84
N GLY A 58 36.76 50.84 -16.25
CA GLY A 58 38.01 50.93 -17.00
C GLY A 58 39.26 50.79 -16.13
N ASN A 59 39.12 50.90 -14.80
CA ASN A 59 40.25 50.78 -13.87
C ASN A 59 40.55 49.30 -13.57
N VAL A 60 41.84 48.97 -13.43
CA VAL A 60 42.31 47.59 -13.15
C VAL A 60 41.90 47.13 -11.75
N THR A 61 41.78 48.06 -10.81
CA THR A 61 41.30 47.85 -9.44
C THR A 61 40.09 48.73 -9.21
N VAL A 62 38.97 48.13 -8.79
CA VAL A 62 37.75 48.88 -8.43
C VAL A 62 37.96 49.50 -7.06
N ASP A 63 37.80 50.81 -6.96
CA ASP A 63 37.74 51.51 -5.68
C ASP A 63 36.35 51.29 -5.07
N GLU A 64 36.30 50.66 -3.90
CA GLU A 64 35.03 50.33 -3.22
C GLU A 64 34.31 51.60 -2.73
N ASP A 65 35.04 52.66 -2.35
CA ASP A 65 34.42 53.92 -1.89
C ASP A 65 33.70 54.61 -3.07
N GLU A 66 34.37 54.72 -4.22
CA GLU A 66 33.78 55.29 -5.43
C GLU A 66 32.62 54.42 -5.96
N ALA A 67 32.69 53.09 -5.79
CA ALA A 67 31.60 52.18 -6.10
C ALA A 67 30.40 52.38 -5.16
N GLU A 68 30.63 52.64 -3.88
CA GLU A 68 29.59 52.92 -2.89
C GLU A 68 28.89 54.26 -3.16
N GLU A 69 29.65 55.32 -3.47
CA GLU A 69 29.09 56.62 -3.91
C GLU A 69 28.24 56.45 -5.17
N LEU A 70 28.69 55.64 -6.12
CA LEU A 70 27.95 55.38 -7.35
C LEU A 70 26.65 54.61 -7.09
N ARG A 71 26.65 53.64 -6.16
CA ARG A 71 25.43 52.94 -5.74
C ARG A 71 24.42 53.90 -5.14
N TYR A 72 24.86 54.80 -4.24
CA TYR A 72 24.02 55.85 -3.67
C TYR A 72 23.36 56.70 -4.77
N VAL A 73 24.15 57.18 -5.72
CA VAL A 73 23.66 58.05 -6.81
C VAL A 73 22.63 57.33 -7.67
N PHE A 74 22.90 56.09 -8.07
CA PHE A 74 21.94 55.29 -8.83
C PHE A 74 20.64 55.01 -8.05
N GLN A 75 20.71 54.76 -6.74
CA GLN A 75 19.51 54.62 -5.91
C GLN A 75 18.72 55.92 -5.84
N ARG A 76 19.38 57.08 -5.66
CA ARG A 76 18.73 58.40 -5.66
C ARG A 76 18.02 58.71 -6.98
N ILE A 77 18.70 58.49 -8.10
CA ILE A 77 18.12 58.63 -9.44
C ILE A 77 16.91 57.70 -9.59
N GLY A 78 17.06 56.43 -9.20
CA GLY A 78 16.00 55.44 -9.30
C GLY A 78 14.75 55.81 -8.52
N PHE A 79 14.87 56.28 -7.27
CA PHE A 79 13.71 56.73 -6.48
C PHE A 79 13.11 58.05 -6.99
N GLN A 80 13.91 58.94 -7.60
CA GLN A 80 13.37 60.12 -8.27
C GLN A 80 12.51 59.72 -9.48
N CYS A 81 13.04 58.86 -10.37
CA CYS A 81 12.29 58.29 -11.49
C CYS A 81 11.01 57.58 -11.02
N PHE A 82 11.09 56.84 -9.91
CA PHE A 82 9.96 56.13 -9.33
C PHE A 82 8.84 57.09 -8.86
N THR A 83 9.22 58.18 -8.21
CA THR A 83 8.28 59.26 -7.79
C THR A 83 7.67 59.98 -8.99
N GLU A 84 8.44 60.13 -10.07
CA GLU A 84 7.99 60.72 -11.33
C GLU A 84 7.26 59.73 -12.26
N THR A 85 7.02 58.49 -11.80
CA THR A 85 6.35 57.40 -12.55
C THR A 85 7.08 56.94 -13.81
N LEU A 86 8.38 57.24 -13.93
CA LEU A 86 9.29 56.73 -14.97
C LEU A 86 9.81 55.35 -14.57
N PHE A 87 8.90 54.35 -14.57
CA PHE A 87 9.19 53.03 -13.98
C PHE A 87 10.35 52.30 -14.65
N GLU A 88 10.44 52.28 -15.98
CA GLU A 88 11.51 51.57 -16.68
C GLU A 88 12.91 52.06 -16.26
N ASP A 89 13.10 53.37 -16.25
CA ASP A 89 14.35 54.01 -15.79
C ASP A 89 14.57 53.84 -14.29
N ALA A 90 13.50 53.89 -13.49
CA ALA A 90 13.58 53.62 -12.06
C ALA A 90 14.16 52.23 -11.79
N GLY A 91 13.57 51.18 -12.36
CA GLY A 91 14.04 49.81 -12.16
C GLY A 91 15.47 49.58 -12.64
N LYS A 92 15.86 50.18 -13.78
CA LYS A 92 17.23 50.11 -14.30
C LYS A 92 18.24 50.75 -13.33
N ASN A 93 17.94 51.95 -12.84
CA ASN A 93 18.85 52.67 -11.94
C ASN A 93 18.88 52.04 -10.54
N LEU A 94 17.75 51.60 -9.99
CA LEU A 94 17.72 50.88 -8.71
C LEU A 94 18.52 49.58 -8.76
N PHE A 95 18.47 48.85 -9.88
CA PHE A 95 19.29 47.64 -10.07
C PHE A 95 20.78 47.97 -10.13
N ASN A 96 21.16 49.00 -10.90
CA ASN A 96 22.55 49.47 -10.97
C ASN A 96 23.07 49.99 -9.62
N GLY A 97 22.16 50.52 -8.79
CA GLY A 97 22.44 50.98 -7.44
C GLY A 97 22.53 49.88 -6.40
N ASP A 98 22.41 48.61 -6.80
CA ASP A 98 22.43 47.46 -5.89
C ASP A 98 21.40 47.55 -4.75
N LEU A 99 20.20 48.05 -5.07
CA LEU A 99 19.12 48.16 -4.09
C LEU A 99 18.68 46.77 -3.60
N ASP A 100 18.49 46.63 -2.28
CA ASP A 100 17.86 45.45 -1.70
C ASP A 100 16.42 45.29 -2.25
N PRO A 101 16.08 44.13 -2.87
CA PRO A 101 14.76 43.90 -3.44
C PRO A 101 13.60 44.11 -2.47
N ARG A 102 13.81 43.90 -1.16
CA ARG A 102 12.79 44.08 -0.12
C ARG A 102 12.27 45.51 -0.05
N VAL A 103 13.15 46.49 -0.30
CA VAL A 103 12.79 47.91 -0.30
C VAL A 103 11.84 48.22 -1.45
N LEU A 104 12.08 47.66 -2.64
CA LEU A 104 11.19 47.89 -3.77
C LEU A 104 9.87 47.13 -3.59
N VAL A 105 9.93 45.87 -3.16
CA VAL A 105 8.75 45.02 -2.89
C VAL A 105 7.86 45.60 -1.80
N SER A 106 8.39 46.39 -0.85
CA SER A 106 7.56 46.98 0.21
C SER A 106 6.48 47.93 -0.31
N TYR A 107 6.67 48.52 -1.50
CA TYR A 107 5.67 49.37 -2.15
C TYR A 107 4.56 48.57 -2.88
N TYR A 108 4.64 47.24 -2.89
CA TYR A 108 3.66 46.33 -3.52
C TYR A 108 2.99 45.45 -2.45
N PRO A 109 2.10 45.99 -1.61
CA PRO A 109 1.52 45.26 -0.48
C PRO A 109 0.79 43.97 -0.90
N GLU A 110 0.15 43.96 -2.08
CA GLU A 110 -0.54 42.78 -2.61
C GLU A 110 0.41 41.64 -2.97
N LEU A 111 1.64 41.95 -3.42
CA LEU A 111 2.65 40.97 -3.77
C LEU A 111 3.50 40.57 -2.55
N ARG A 112 3.74 41.53 -1.64
CA ARG A 112 4.48 41.31 -0.39
C ARG A 112 3.80 40.30 0.53
N GLY A 113 2.50 40.45 0.79
CA GLY A 113 1.80 39.61 1.78
C GLY A 113 2.50 39.60 3.14
N SER A 114 2.70 38.42 3.74
CA SER A 114 3.40 38.25 5.03
C SER A 114 4.88 37.83 4.90
N LEU A 115 5.51 38.10 3.74
CA LEU A 115 6.90 37.71 3.49
C LEU A 115 7.93 38.38 4.43
N PHE A 116 7.65 39.61 4.86
CA PHE A 116 8.45 40.39 5.81
C PHE A 116 7.58 41.47 6.41
N ASP A 117 7.96 41.99 7.59
CA ASP A 117 7.17 42.90 8.43
C ASP A 117 7.96 44.16 8.82
N ALA A 118 7.31 45.09 9.53
CA ALA A 118 7.94 46.34 9.99
C ALA A 118 9.04 46.15 11.05
N SER A 119 9.17 44.93 11.60
CA SER A 119 10.26 44.55 12.50
C SER A 119 11.57 44.24 11.77
N ASP A 120 11.51 44.00 10.46
CA ASP A 120 12.69 43.68 9.68
C ASP A 120 13.50 44.95 9.37
N THR A 121 14.78 44.94 9.72
CA THR A 121 15.69 46.05 9.47
C THR A 121 16.32 45.92 8.09
N LEU A 122 16.25 46.99 7.30
CA LEU A 122 16.85 47.09 5.98
C LEU A 122 17.93 48.17 5.99
N ASP A 123 19.10 47.85 5.46
CA ASP A 123 20.18 48.82 5.31
C ASP A 123 19.94 49.65 4.04
N VAL A 124 19.69 50.94 4.24
CA VAL A 124 19.51 51.93 3.16
C VAL A 124 20.37 53.14 3.49
N TYR A 125 20.99 53.75 2.48
CA TYR A 125 21.74 54.98 2.69
C TYR A 125 20.84 56.08 3.27
N ALA A 126 21.31 56.79 4.31
CA ALA A 126 20.51 57.79 5.02
C ALA A 126 19.93 58.86 4.07
N GLY A 127 20.74 59.40 3.16
CA GLY A 127 20.28 60.39 2.17
C GLY A 127 19.32 59.82 1.11
N VAL A 128 19.36 58.51 0.85
CA VAL A 128 18.34 57.85 0.03
C VAL A 128 17.03 57.76 0.82
N ALA A 129 17.09 57.28 2.07
CA ALA A 129 15.92 57.11 2.93
C ALA A 129 15.15 58.42 3.16
N GLU A 130 15.83 59.55 3.35
CA GLU A 130 15.21 60.88 3.49
C GLU A 130 14.43 61.34 2.24
N ARG A 131 14.73 60.76 1.09
CA ARG A 131 14.22 61.17 -0.22
C ARG A 131 13.45 60.05 -0.93
N MET A 132 13.13 58.98 -0.22
CA MET A 132 12.21 57.94 -0.71
C MET A 132 10.78 58.50 -0.78
N PRO A 133 9.92 57.94 -1.67
CA PRO A 133 8.50 58.30 -1.71
C PRO A 133 7.83 58.14 -0.34
N THR A 134 7.00 59.12 0.02
CA THR A 134 6.28 59.13 1.30
C THR A 134 5.06 58.21 1.32
N GLU A 135 4.56 57.87 0.14
CA GLU A 135 3.39 57.04 -0.08
C GLU A 135 3.70 55.57 0.24
N ALA A 136 2.72 54.85 0.83
CA ALA A 136 2.94 53.48 1.28
C ALA A 136 2.87 52.43 0.16
N SER A 137 2.40 52.79 -1.04
CA SER A 137 2.23 51.86 -2.17
C SER A 137 2.52 52.54 -3.51
N VAL A 138 2.89 51.74 -4.51
CA VAL A 138 3.07 52.21 -5.90
C VAL A 138 1.81 52.88 -6.44
N ASP A 139 0.66 52.30 -6.14
CA ASP A 139 -0.62 52.89 -6.50
C ASP A 139 -0.81 54.28 -5.86
N GLY A 140 -0.39 54.45 -4.60
CA GLY A 140 -0.34 55.75 -3.93
C GLY A 140 0.58 56.74 -4.64
N ILE A 141 1.78 56.31 -5.05
CA ILE A 141 2.75 57.13 -5.80
C ILE A 141 2.16 57.58 -7.14
N ILE A 142 1.53 56.66 -7.88
CA ILE A 142 0.86 56.97 -9.14
C ILE A 142 -0.25 58.00 -8.91
N VAL A 143 -1.11 57.80 -7.91
CA VAL A 143 -2.18 58.74 -7.59
C VAL A 143 -1.64 60.11 -7.19
N ALA A 144 -0.60 60.17 -6.36
CA ALA A 144 0.04 61.42 -5.96
C ALA A 144 0.62 62.19 -7.16
N ASN A 145 1.28 61.49 -8.08
CA ASN A 145 1.81 62.05 -9.32
C ASN A 145 0.68 62.59 -10.22
N LEU A 146 -0.39 61.82 -10.41
CA LEU A 146 -1.55 62.24 -11.20
C LEU A 146 -2.25 63.47 -10.60
N VAL A 147 -2.39 63.52 -9.26
CA VAL A 147 -2.95 64.68 -8.58
C VAL A 147 -2.05 65.91 -8.76
N ARG A 148 -0.72 65.75 -8.61
CA ARG A 148 0.25 66.84 -8.78
C ARG A 148 0.20 67.46 -10.19
N ASN A 149 0.04 66.62 -11.22
CA ASN A 149 0.15 67.06 -12.61
C ASN A 149 -1.19 67.46 -13.24
N TYR A 150 -2.33 66.93 -12.77
CA TYR A 150 -3.62 67.10 -13.44
C TYR A 150 -4.75 67.63 -12.54
N SER A 151 -4.57 67.74 -11.22
CA SER A 151 -5.56 68.37 -10.32
C SER A 151 -5.49 69.90 -10.35
N PRO A 152 -6.62 70.63 -10.27
CA PRO A 152 -8.02 70.17 -10.18
C PRO A 152 -8.74 70.14 -11.54
N TYR A 153 -7.99 70.11 -12.65
CA TYR A 153 -8.52 70.45 -13.98
C TYR A 153 -9.36 69.34 -14.65
N LEU A 154 -9.46 68.15 -14.04
CA LEU A 154 -10.23 67.01 -14.54
C LEU A 154 -11.52 66.76 -13.74
N LYS A 155 -12.66 66.70 -14.44
CA LYS A 155 -13.98 66.38 -13.85
C LYS A 155 -14.26 64.86 -13.92
N PRO A 156 -15.01 64.27 -12.97
CA PRO A 156 -15.54 64.86 -11.73
C PRO A 156 -14.50 65.01 -10.61
N ASN A 157 -13.40 64.24 -10.65
CA ASN A 157 -12.22 64.37 -9.80
C ASN A 157 -11.03 63.68 -10.51
N THR A 158 -9.81 64.17 -10.36
CA THR A 158 -8.59 63.59 -10.96
C THR A 158 -8.38 62.12 -10.63
N GLN A 159 -8.95 61.62 -9.53
CA GLN A 159 -8.85 60.19 -9.14
C GLN A 159 -9.83 59.28 -9.88
N THR A 160 -10.99 59.80 -10.31
CA THR A 160 -12.10 58.99 -10.86
C THR A 160 -12.42 59.33 -12.30
N ALA A 161 -11.75 60.33 -12.89
CA ALA A 161 -11.93 60.68 -14.28
C ALA A 161 -11.48 59.49 -15.17
N PRO A 162 -12.24 59.10 -16.20
CA PRO A 162 -11.90 57.95 -17.03
C PRO A 162 -10.48 57.99 -17.63
N PRO A 163 -9.95 59.14 -18.11
CA PRO A 163 -8.59 59.21 -18.65
C PRO A 163 -7.51 58.92 -17.60
N THR A 164 -7.67 59.40 -16.37
CA THR A 164 -6.70 59.17 -15.30
C THR A 164 -6.84 57.79 -14.68
N ALA A 165 -8.03 57.20 -14.69
CA ALA A 165 -8.24 55.80 -14.32
C ALA A 165 -7.51 54.85 -15.27
N GLU A 166 -7.60 55.10 -16.59
CA GLU A 166 -6.88 54.30 -17.58
C GLU A 166 -5.36 54.52 -17.49
N LEU A 167 -4.91 55.77 -17.33
CA LEU A 167 -3.50 56.05 -17.13
C LEU A 167 -2.95 55.39 -15.86
N ARG A 168 -3.70 55.43 -14.75
CA ARG A 168 -3.34 54.72 -13.51
C ARG A 168 -3.20 53.21 -13.74
N ARG A 169 -4.09 52.61 -14.53
CA ARG A 169 -4.02 51.19 -14.91
C ARG A 169 -2.75 50.90 -15.72
N ILE A 170 -2.45 51.71 -16.74
CA ILE A 170 -1.25 51.56 -17.59
C ILE A 170 0.03 51.73 -16.76
N LEU A 171 0.10 52.76 -15.91
CA LEU A 171 1.21 52.99 -15.01
C LEU A 171 1.37 51.85 -13.99
N GLY A 172 0.26 51.30 -13.49
CA GLY A 172 0.27 50.12 -12.63
C GLY A 172 0.88 48.90 -13.33
N MET A 173 0.50 48.62 -14.58
CA MET A 173 1.11 47.56 -15.39
C MET A 173 2.60 47.79 -15.60
N ALA A 174 2.99 49.01 -15.99
CA ALA A 174 4.39 49.38 -16.19
C ALA A 174 5.24 49.23 -14.91
N ALA A 175 4.66 49.53 -13.74
CA ALA A 175 5.33 49.34 -12.47
C ALA A 175 5.51 47.86 -12.10
N VAL A 176 4.54 46.99 -12.43
CA VAL A 176 4.68 45.54 -12.22
C VAL A 176 5.69 44.94 -13.19
N ASP A 177 5.68 45.35 -14.47
CA ASP A 177 6.67 44.92 -15.47
C ASP A 177 8.09 45.33 -15.08
N MET A 178 8.25 46.55 -14.56
CA MET A 178 9.51 47.03 -13.99
C MET A 178 9.99 46.15 -12.84
N LEU A 179 9.09 45.83 -11.90
CA LEU A 179 9.41 44.97 -10.76
C LEU A 179 9.81 43.56 -11.23
N GLU A 180 9.09 42.99 -12.20
CA GLU A 180 9.43 41.69 -12.80
C GLU A 180 10.85 41.70 -13.40
N VAL A 181 11.16 42.71 -14.20
CA VAL A 181 12.49 42.85 -14.83
C VAL A 181 13.59 43.03 -13.78
N PHE A 182 13.34 43.86 -12.77
CA PHE A 182 14.26 44.08 -11.65
C PHE A 182 14.54 42.77 -10.90
N LEU A 183 13.50 42.06 -10.46
CA LEU A 183 13.62 40.81 -9.71
C LEU A 183 14.29 39.70 -10.53
N ARG A 184 13.96 39.59 -11.83
CA ARG A 184 14.63 38.64 -12.72
C ARG A 184 16.13 38.92 -12.84
N LYS A 185 16.52 40.20 -12.97
CA LYS A 185 17.94 40.59 -13.00
C LYS A 185 18.63 40.31 -11.66
N CYS A 186 17.98 40.57 -10.53
CA CYS A 186 18.49 40.20 -9.20
C CYS A 186 18.74 38.70 -9.09
N ARG A 187 17.79 37.88 -9.57
CA ARG A 187 17.91 36.42 -9.61
C ARG A 187 19.09 35.97 -10.48
N THR A 188 19.22 36.49 -11.70
CA THR A 188 20.35 36.17 -12.59
C THR A 188 21.70 36.58 -12.00
N ARG A 189 21.80 37.75 -11.38
CA ARG A 189 23.03 38.22 -10.73
C ARG A 189 23.44 37.30 -9.59
N ARG A 190 22.49 36.89 -8.75
CA ARG A 190 22.70 35.90 -7.67
C ARG A 190 23.24 34.57 -8.21
N ASP A 191 22.66 34.08 -9.30
CA ASP A 191 23.05 32.79 -9.87
C ASP A 191 24.49 32.82 -10.44
N VAL A 192 24.95 33.99 -10.93
CA VAL A 192 26.32 34.22 -11.41
C VAL A 192 27.33 34.40 -10.26
N GLU A 193 26.97 35.14 -9.21
CA GLU A 193 27.84 35.43 -8.07
C GLU A 193 27.98 34.26 -7.08
N GLY A 194 27.16 33.22 -7.25
CA GLY A 194 27.08 32.06 -6.38
C GLY A 194 26.27 32.37 -5.11
N ARG A 195 25.60 31.36 -4.56
CA ARG A 195 24.78 31.50 -3.34
C ARG A 195 25.64 31.85 -2.12
N ARG A 196 25.80 33.14 -1.84
CA ARG A 196 26.41 33.66 -0.61
C ARG A 196 25.38 33.54 0.54
N GLN A 197 25.39 32.40 1.24
CA GLN A 197 24.48 32.11 2.37
C GLN A 197 22.99 32.23 2.03
N ALA A 198 22.13 31.72 2.92
CA ALA A 198 20.68 31.81 2.77
C ALA A 198 20.22 33.24 3.06
N ASP A 199 20.33 34.12 2.07
CA ASP A 199 19.85 35.49 2.17
C ASP A 199 18.30 35.50 2.13
N PRO A 200 17.60 36.04 3.15
CA PRO A 200 16.15 36.18 3.17
C PRO A 200 15.60 36.92 1.94
N SER A 201 16.41 37.74 1.28
CA SER A 201 16.06 38.40 0.01
C SER A 201 15.71 37.38 -1.09
N SER A 202 16.34 36.20 -1.09
CA SER A 202 16.17 35.19 -2.13
C SER A 202 14.75 34.61 -2.17
N SER A 203 14.19 34.29 -1.00
CA SER A 203 12.85 33.72 -0.91
C SER A 203 11.79 34.73 -1.35
N ILE A 204 12.03 36.01 -1.07
CA ILE A 204 11.16 37.12 -1.46
C ILE A 204 11.20 37.30 -2.97
N VAL A 205 12.41 37.34 -3.57
CA VAL A 205 12.55 37.44 -5.03
C VAL A 205 11.82 36.30 -5.74
N ASP A 206 12.08 35.05 -5.36
CA ASP A 206 11.46 33.90 -6.03
C ASP A 206 9.94 33.85 -5.79
N THR A 207 9.45 34.14 -4.58
CA THR A 207 8.01 34.12 -4.25
C THR A 207 7.24 35.23 -4.95
N VAL A 208 7.77 36.46 -4.96
CA VAL A 208 7.11 37.59 -5.63
C VAL A 208 7.13 37.38 -7.14
N LEU A 209 8.23 36.88 -7.70
CA LEU A 209 8.30 36.56 -9.13
C LEU A 209 7.27 35.47 -9.51
N ALA A 210 7.11 34.43 -8.67
CA ALA A 210 6.07 33.42 -8.86
C ALA A 210 4.65 34.01 -8.79
N LYS A 211 4.38 34.94 -7.85
CA LYS A 211 3.09 35.65 -7.75
C LYS A 211 2.82 36.47 -9.02
N ILE A 212 3.83 37.19 -9.53
CA ILE A 212 3.71 37.98 -10.77
C ILE A 212 3.41 37.06 -11.96
N TYR A 213 4.17 35.96 -12.13
CA TYR A 213 3.93 35.02 -13.23
C TYR A 213 2.55 34.36 -13.15
N ALA A 214 2.09 34.04 -11.94
CA ALA A 214 0.75 33.51 -11.73
C ALA A 214 -0.34 34.52 -12.12
N GLN A 215 -0.23 35.78 -11.66
CA GLN A 215 -1.22 36.83 -11.97
C GLN A 215 -1.20 37.25 -13.45
N ALA A 216 -0.04 37.19 -14.11
CA ALA A 216 0.12 37.51 -15.52
C ALA A 216 -0.14 36.32 -16.45
N GLU A 217 -0.56 35.16 -15.92
CA GLU A 217 -0.81 33.91 -16.65
C GLU A 217 0.41 33.43 -17.49
N LYS A 218 1.62 33.76 -17.05
CA LYS A 218 2.90 33.34 -17.65
C LYS A 218 3.28 31.93 -17.17
N THR A 219 2.48 30.93 -17.55
CA THR A 219 2.56 29.55 -17.03
C THR A 219 3.89 28.86 -17.33
N LYS A 220 4.48 29.11 -18.50
CA LYS A 220 5.77 28.50 -18.90
C LYS A 220 6.91 29.00 -18.01
N GLU A 221 6.97 30.32 -17.80
CA GLU A 221 7.95 30.98 -16.95
C GLU A 221 7.80 30.54 -15.50
N LEU A 222 6.56 30.38 -15.03
CA LEU A 222 6.26 29.84 -13.70
C LEU A 222 6.77 28.41 -13.53
N TYR A 223 6.55 27.53 -14.51
CA TYR A 223 7.04 26.14 -14.45
C TYR A 223 8.57 26.07 -14.47
N VAL A 224 9.22 26.91 -15.30
CA VAL A 224 10.70 27.00 -15.31
C VAL A 224 11.21 27.44 -13.94
N LEU A 225 10.59 28.46 -13.33
CA LEU A 225 10.95 28.94 -12.00
C LEU A 225 10.80 27.85 -10.92
N ILE A 226 9.74 27.04 -10.98
CA ILE A 226 9.49 25.95 -10.01
C ILE A 226 10.42 24.75 -10.25
N GLN A 227 10.82 24.46 -11.48
CA GLN A 227 11.72 23.34 -11.78
C GLN A 227 13.18 23.66 -11.41
N GLU A 228 13.57 24.92 -11.55
CA GLU A 228 14.88 25.40 -11.11
C GLU A 228 15.01 25.40 -9.59
N SER A 229 16.24 25.57 -9.08
CA SER A 229 16.46 25.67 -7.65
C SER A 229 15.89 26.99 -7.11
N HIS A 230 14.78 26.93 -6.39
CA HIS A 230 14.06 28.10 -5.87
C HIS A 230 13.92 28.06 -4.34
N SER A 231 13.46 29.19 -3.80
CA SER A 231 13.18 29.41 -2.37
C SER A 231 11.76 29.94 -2.14
N ILE A 232 10.79 29.42 -2.90
CA ILE A 232 9.39 29.89 -2.87
C ILE A 232 8.71 29.53 -1.54
N VAL A 233 8.03 30.50 -0.94
CA VAL A 233 7.24 30.32 0.29
C VAL A 233 5.82 29.87 -0.07
N LEU A 234 5.49 28.62 0.27
CA LEU A 234 4.22 27.97 -0.11
C LEU A 234 2.97 28.67 0.44
N SER A 235 3.00 29.08 1.71
CA SER A 235 1.87 29.73 2.38
C SER A 235 1.41 31.02 1.69
N GLU A 236 2.34 31.69 1.00
CA GLU A 236 2.10 32.95 0.32
C GLU A 236 1.63 32.79 -1.13
N ILE A 237 2.12 31.77 -1.83
CA ILE A 237 1.81 31.54 -3.25
C ILE A 237 0.53 30.71 -3.44
N GLU A 238 0.21 29.82 -2.51
CA GLU A 238 -0.99 28.95 -2.56
C GLU A 238 -2.31 29.71 -2.80
N PRO A 239 -2.65 30.80 -2.07
CA PRO A 239 -3.89 31.52 -2.32
C PRO A 239 -3.93 32.18 -3.70
N VAL A 240 -2.76 32.60 -4.22
CA VAL A 240 -2.66 33.23 -5.54
C VAL A 240 -2.90 32.20 -6.64
N LEU A 241 -2.26 31.02 -6.56
CA LEU A 241 -2.45 29.94 -7.54
C LEU A 241 -3.89 29.40 -7.55
N LYS A 242 -4.52 29.30 -6.38
CA LYS A 242 -5.94 28.93 -6.27
C LYS A 242 -6.85 29.97 -6.92
N LYS A 243 -6.55 31.26 -6.78
CA LYS A 243 -7.32 32.35 -7.39
C LYS A 243 -7.14 32.41 -8.91
N THR A 244 -5.94 32.11 -9.42
CA THR A 244 -5.63 32.13 -10.86
C THR A 244 -5.94 30.80 -11.56
N GLY A 245 -6.32 29.76 -10.82
CA GLY A 245 -6.68 28.44 -11.38
C GLY A 245 -5.50 27.61 -11.88
N GLN A 246 -4.27 27.92 -11.46
CA GLN A 246 -3.05 27.22 -11.89
C GLN A 246 -2.71 26.08 -10.93
N TYR A 247 -3.47 25.00 -10.99
CA TYR A 247 -3.39 23.88 -10.03
C TYR A 247 -2.19 22.97 -10.28
N ASN A 248 -1.73 22.83 -11.53
CA ASN A 248 -0.53 22.06 -11.84
C ASN A 248 0.75 22.65 -11.20
N ALA A 249 0.90 23.98 -11.24
CA ALA A 249 1.97 24.68 -10.53
C ALA A 249 1.94 24.38 -9.02
N LEU A 250 0.74 24.38 -8.43
CA LEU A 250 0.54 24.06 -7.03
C LEU A 250 0.90 22.59 -6.73
N CYS A 251 0.54 21.65 -7.60
CA CYS A 251 0.91 20.25 -7.48
C CYS A 251 2.44 20.04 -7.50
N MET A 252 3.14 20.74 -8.40
CA MET A 252 4.61 20.70 -8.49
C MET A 252 5.26 21.19 -7.20
N LEU A 253 4.75 22.29 -6.65
CA LEU A 253 5.22 22.86 -5.40
C LEU A 253 5.00 21.91 -4.20
N TYR A 254 3.81 21.31 -4.07
CA TYR A 254 3.56 20.32 -3.01
C TYR A 254 4.44 19.07 -3.14
N ARG A 255 4.67 18.59 -4.36
CA ARG A 255 5.56 17.44 -4.62
C ARG A 255 7.00 17.74 -4.19
N GLN A 256 7.49 18.95 -4.42
CA GLN A 256 8.82 19.37 -3.96
C GLN A 256 8.90 19.58 -2.45
N ALA A 257 7.79 20.02 -1.83
CA ALA A 257 7.68 20.19 -0.39
C ALA A 257 7.54 18.86 0.38
N GLY A 258 7.16 17.78 -0.31
CA GLY A 258 6.83 16.49 0.31
C GLY A 258 5.48 16.49 1.03
N ASP A 259 4.59 17.43 0.70
CA ASP A 259 3.24 17.51 1.28
C ASP A 259 2.24 16.68 0.47
N ASP A 260 2.30 15.36 0.69
CA ASP A 260 1.46 14.40 -0.03
C ASP A 260 -0.04 14.56 0.29
N GLU A 261 -0.40 15.06 1.49
CA GLU A 261 -1.80 15.15 1.90
C GLU A 261 -2.53 16.26 1.13
N ASN A 262 -1.94 17.45 1.05
CA ASN A 262 -2.51 18.55 0.28
C ASN A 262 -2.46 18.29 -1.23
N LEU A 263 -1.42 17.61 -1.72
CA LEU A 263 -1.32 17.19 -3.12
C LEU A 263 -2.48 16.27 -3.53
N LEU A 264 -2.77 15.25 -2.72
CA LEU A 264 -3.87 14.33 -2.98
C LEU A 264 -5.23 15.03 -2.90
N GLN A 265 -5.40 16.00 -2.00
CA GLN A 265 -6.61 16.82 -1.94
C GLN A 265 -6.82 17.65 -3.20
N VAL A 266 -5.75 18.24 -3.76
CA VAL A 266 -5.82 18.98 -5.02
C VAL A 266 -6.27 18.05 -6.14
N TRP A 267 -5.63 16.90 -6.32
CA TRP A 267 -6.04 15.93 -7.34
C TRP A 267 -7.46 15.40 -7.14
N ALA A 268 -7.90 15.20 -5.90
CA ALA A 268 -9.27 14.80 -5.59
C ALA A 268 -10.30 15.82 -6.07
N LYS A 269 -10.02 17.11 -5.87
CA LYS A 269 -10.87 18.21 -6.35
C LYS A 269 -10.88 18.32 -7.88
N LEU A 270 -9.77 17.99 -8.54
CA LEU A 270 -9.72 17.87 -10.00
C LEU A 270 -10.60 16.71 -10.49
N VAL A 271 -10.54 15.54 -9.83
CA VAL A 271 -11.39 14.39 -10.17
C VAL A 271 -12.88 14.66 -9.87
N GLU A 272 -13.17 15.43 -8.83
CA GLU A 272 -14.53 15.86 -8.48
C GLU A 272 -15.11 16.90 -9.45
N GLY A 273 -14.27 17.46 -10.33
CA GLY A 273 -14.68 18.49 -11.29
C GLY A 273 -14.90 19.85 -10.64
N GLU A 274 -14.51 20.04 -9.36
CA GLU A 274 -14.51 21.36 -8.72
C GLU A 274 -13.45 22.26 -9.36
N TRP A 275 -12.32 21.66 -9.75
CA TRP A 275 -11.18 22.32 -10.38
C TRP A 275 -10.89 21.71 -11.75
N THR A 276 -10.54 22.54 -12.73
CA THR A 276 -10.18 22.12 -14.08
C THR A 276 -8.83 22.72 -14.44
N ASP A 277 -7.89 21.88 -14.87
CA ASP A 277 -6.56 22.28 -15.33
C ASP A 277 -6.21 21.47 -16.58
N ASP A 278 -5.95 22.15 -17.70
CA ASP A 278 -5.68 21.51 -19.00
C ASP A 278 -4.35 20.72 -19.01
N ASP A 279 -3.44 21.01 -18.09
CA ASP A 279 -2.14 20.35 -18.00
C ASP A 279 -2.23 18.99 -17.28
N ILE A 280 -3.29 18.73 -16.50
CA ILE A 280 -3.48 17.47 -15.75
C ILE A 280 -4.52 16.59 -16.45
N ARG A 281 -4.05 15.69 -17.32
CA ARG A 281 -4.92 14.84 -18.15
C ARG A 281 -5.55 13.66 -17.43
N ASP A 282 -4.82 13.01 -16.53
CA ASP A 282 -5.34 11.85 -15.78
C ASP A 282 -4.92 11.91 -14.29
N PRO A 283 -5.67 12.67 -13.46
CA PRO A 283 -5.34 12.83 -12.04
C PRO A 283 -5.36 11.51 -11.25
N ILE A 284 -6.11 10.49 -11.72
CA ILE A 284 -6.23 9.20 -11.04
C ILE A 284 -4.93 8.40 -11.14
N GLU A 285 -4.24 8.47 -12.29
CA GLU A 285 -2.95 7.80 -12.48
C GLU A 285 -1.87 8.42 -11.59
N GLU A 286 -1.84 9.75 -11.49
CA GLU A 286 -0.92 10.49 -10.61
C GLU A 286 -1.14 10.16 -9.13
N ILE A 287 -2.42 10.08 -8.68
CA ILE A 287 -2.78 9.60 -7.34
C ILE A 287 -2.21 8.19 -7.10
N MET A 288 -2.37 7.28 -8.06
CA MET A 288 -1.88 5.90 -7.94
C MET A 288 -0.35 5.82 -7.87
N ASN A 289 0.36 6.61 -8.67
CA ASN A 289 1.82 6.65 -8.67
C ASN A 289 2.37 7.19 -7.34
N LEU A 290 1.74 8.24 -6.79
CA LEU A 290 2.10 8.77 -5.48
C LEU A 290 1.80 7.76 -4.37
N LEU A 291 0.60 7.17 -4.35
CA LEU A 291 0.22 6.24 -3.28
C LEU A 291 1.02 4.93 -3.30
N ASN A 292 1.41 4.44 -4.48
CA ASN A 292 2.30 3.28 -4.61
C ASN A 292 3.73 3.55 -4.13
N SER A 293 4.21 4.79 -4.28
CA SER A 293 5.54 5.19 -3.79
C SER A 293 5.51 5.59 -2.30
N SER A 294 4.36 5.99 -1.79
CA SER A 294 4.17 6.39 -0.39
C SER A 294 4.25 5.19 0.58
N LYS A 295 4.88 5.40 1.74
CA LYS A 295 4.89 4.41 2.86
C LYS A 295 3.78 4.67 3.88
N ASN A 296 3.03 5.76 3.72
CA ASN A 296 2.08 6.25 4.72
C ASN A 296 0.74 5.47 4.66
N ARG A 297 0.60 4.47 5.54
CA ARG A 297 -0.55 3.55 5.56
C ARG A 297 -1.93 4.21 5.76
N PRO A 298 -2.14 5.12 6.74
CA PRO A 298 -3.45 5.77 6.90
C PRO A 298 -3.84 6.60 5.67
N LEU A 299 -2.86 7.21 5.00
CA LEU A 299 -3.08 7.96 3.76
C LEU A 299 -3.54 7.02 2.63
N ILE A 300 -2.87 5.88 2.44
CA ILE A 300 -3.27 4.86 1.45
C ILE A 300 -4.68 4.31 1.75
N GLN A 301 -5.02 4.08 3.01
CA GLN A 301 -6.36 3.58 3.36
C GLN A 301 -7.45 4.61 3.07
N LYS A 302 -7.26 5.86 3.51
CA LYS A 302 -8.20 6.98 3.28
C LYS A 302 -8.46 7.19 1.79
N TRP A 303 -7.39 7.29 1.00
CA TRP A 303 -7.49 7.55 -0.43
C TRP A 303 -7.84 6.31 -1.25
N GLY A 304 -7.45 5.11 -0.79
CA GLY A 304 -7.91 3.85 -1.37
C GLY A 304 -9.41 3.66 -1.22
N LEU A 305 -9.99 3.96 -0.05
CA LEU A 305 -11.44 3.96 0.14
C LEU A 305 -12.15 4.99 -0.74
N TRP A 306 -11.63 6.21 -0.82
CA TRP A 306 -12.15 7.24 -1.73
C TRP A 306 -12.10 6.77 -3.20
N LEU A 307 -11.04 6.09 -3.61
CA LEU A 307 -10.89 5.57 -4.97
C LEU A 307 -11.86 4.41 -5.25
N THR A 308 -12.10 3.51 -4.28
CA THR A 308 -13.04 2.39 -4.45
C THR A 308 -14.49 2.79 -4.74
N ARG A 309 -14.90 4.01 -4.34
CA ARG A 309 -16.23 4.55 -4.67
C ARG A 309 -16.36 4.97 -6.13
N ARG A 310 -15.26 5.31 -6.80
CA ARG A 310 -15.25 5.80 -8.19
C ARG A 310 -14.72 4.77 -9.17
N ASP A 311 -13.51 4.27 -8.93
CA ASP A 311 -12.87 3.22 -9.71
C ASP A 311 -12.58 2.01 -8.80
N PRO A 312 -13.49 1.03 -8.75
CA PRO A 312 -13.34 -0.13 -7.88
C PRO A 312 -12.12 -0.97 -8.28
N GLU A 313 -11.80 -1.11 -9.57
CA GLU A 313 -10.70 -1.95 -10.00
C GLU A 313 -9.33 -1.38 -9.58
N ARG A 314 -9.14 -0.06 -9.75
CA ARG A 314 -7.89 0.60 -9.34
C ARG A 314 -7.79 0.75 -7.81
N GLY A 315 -8.91 1.08 -7.15
CA GLY A 315 -8.98 1.22 -5.69
C GLY A 315 -8.62 -0.05 -4.93
N ILE A 316 -9.17 -1.20 -5.35
CA ILE A 316 -8.87 -2.49 -4.70
C ILE A 316 -7.42 -2.89 -4.96
N LYS A 317 -6.90 -2.69 -6.18
CA LYS A 317 -5.49 -2.97 -6.51
C LYS A 317 -4.52 -2.18 -5.62
N LEU A 318 -4.88 -0.96 -5.22
CA LEU A 318 -4.09 -0.17 -4.28
C LEU A 318 -4.19 -0.69 -2.83
N LEU A 319 -5.38 -1.11 -2.41
CA LEU A 319 -5.63 -1.63 -1.07
C LEU A 319 -5.09 -3.05 -0.85
N MET A 320 -4.84 -3.82 -1.93
CA MET A 320 -4.18 -5.12 -1.94
C MET A 320 -2.65 -4.95 -2.08
N PRO A 321 -1.85 -5.05 -1.00
CA PRO A 321 -0.40 -4.92 -1.11
C PRO A 321 0.18 -6.01 -2.02
N ARG A 322 1.09 -5.60 -2.92
CA ARG A 322 1.86 -6.51 -3.79
C ARG A 322 2.91 -7.34 -3.05
N GLU A 323 3.29 -6.95 -1.84
CA GLU A 323 4.35 -7.61 -1.08
C GLU A 323 3.82 -8.38 0.13
N SER A 324 4.20 -9.66 0.14
CA SER A 324 4.22 -10.60 1.25
C SER A 324 5.18 -10.18 2.38
N GLY A 325 5.14 -8.90 2.75
CA GLY A 325 5.84 -8.40 3.92
C GLY A 325 5.27 -9.11 5.15
N LYS A 326 6.08 -9.97 5.77
CA LYS A 326 5.81 -10.67 7.03
C LYS A 326 5.43 -9.65 8.11
N ARG A 327 4.15 -9.30 8.21
CA ARG A 327 3.61 -8.45 9.29
C ARG A 327 3.00 -9.34 10.38
N PRO A 328 3.18 -8.98 11.66
CA PRO A 328 2.36 -9.53 12.74
C PRO A 328 0.93 -9.01 12.53
N HIS A 329 0.02 -9.93 12.25
CA HIS A 329 -1.30 -9.65 11.71
C HIS A 329 -2.31 -9.46 12.85
N ARG A 330 -3.06 -8.36 12.83
CA ARG A 330 -4.29 -8.21 13.61
C ARG A 330 -5.47 -8.48 12.68
N PRO A 331 -6.24 -9.56 12.89
CA PRO A 331 -7.41 -9.87 12.07
C PRO A 331 -8.51 -8.80 12.17
N GLU A 332 -8.53 -8.02 13.26
CA GLU A 332 -9.49 -6.93 13.51
C GLU A 332 -9.34 -5.74 12.53
N ASP A 333 -8.11 -5.39 12.16
CA ASP A 333 -7.85 -4.29 11.21
C ASP A 333 -8.28 -4.66 9.78
N ASP A 334 -8.12 -5.93 9.38
CA ASP A 334 -8.55 -6.41 8.07
C ASP A 334 -10.09 -6.57 8.00
N LEU A 335 -10.76 -6.89 9.12
CA LEU A 335 -12.23 -6.92 9.23
C LEU A 335 -12.84 -5.52 9.13
N SER A 336 -12.31 -4.56 9.90
CA SER A 336 -12.79 -3.17 9.86
C SER A 336 -12.56 -2.53 8.48
N LEU A 337 -11.42 -2.82 7.83
CA LEU A 337 -11.19 -2.38 6.45
C LEU A 337 -12.16 -3.05 5.46
N LEU A 338 -12.45 -4.34 5.62
CA LEU A 338 -13.44 -5.04 4.78
C LEU A 338 -14.84 -4.41 4.91
N GLU A 339 -15.27 -4.05 6.12
CA GLU A 339 -16.54 -3.37 6.35
C GLU A 339 -16.56 -2.00 5.65
N GLN A 340 -15.52 -1.19 5.82
CA GLN A 340 -15.41 0.12 5.15
C GLN A 340 -15.41 0.00 3.62
N ILE A 341 -14.74 -1.02 3.05
CA ILE A 341 -14.76 -1.27 1.61
C ILE A 341 -16.15 -1.73 1.16
N ARG A 342 -16.83 -2.59 1.92
CA ARG A 342 -18.19 -3.05 1.59
C ARG A 342 -19.20 -1.91 1.59
N GLU A 343 -19.11 -1.01 2.57
CA GLU A 343 -19.94 0.20 2.62
C GLU A 343 -19.69 1.10 1.40
N ALA A 344 -18.43 1.21 0.96
CA ALA A 344 -18.08 1.98 -0.22
C ALA A 344 -18.53 1.30 -1.52
N ASN A 345 -18.27 0.00 -1.68
CA ASN A 345 -18.64 -0.79 -2.85
C ASN A 345 -18.70 -2.31 -2.50
N PRO A 346 -19.87 -2.96 -2.62
CA PRO A 346 -20.02 -4.36 -2.25
C PRO A 346 -19.24 -5.33 -3.16
N ALA A 347 -19.10 -5.03 -4.45
CA ALA A 347 -18.30 -5.84 -5.38
C ALA A 347 -16.80 -5.75 -5.06
N ALA A 348 -16.34 -4.57 -4.64
CA ALA A 348 -14.98 -4.36 -4.18
C ALA A 348 -14.68 -5.13 -2.89
N GLY A 349 -15.65 -5.13 -1.96
CA GLY A 349 -15.58 -5.91 -0.73
C GLY A 349 -15.46 -7.41 -0.98
N ALA A 350 -16.17 -7.95 -1.98
CA ALA A 350 -16.07 -9.36 -2.36
C ALA A 350 -14.66 -9.72 -2.89
N GLN A 351 -14.08 -8.89 -3.76
CA GLN A 351 -12.71 -9.10 -4.27
C GLN A 351 -11.65 -8.99 -3.16
N PHE A 352 -11.83 -8.04 -2.23
CA PHE A 352 -10.94 -7.93 -1.08
C PHE A 352 -11.05 -9.15 -0.15
N LEU A 353 -12.27 -9.66 0.08
CA LEU A 353 -12.49 -10.90 0.85
C LEU A 353 -11.82 -12.11 0.18
N GLU A 354 -11.94 -12.25 -1.15
CA GLU A 354 -11.22 -13.28 -1.91
C GLU A 354 -9.70 -13.18 -1.71
N TYR A 355 -9.15 -11.96 -1.74
CA TYR A 355 -7.73 -11.72 -1.47
C TYR A 355 -7.32 -12.11 -0.04
N LEU A 356 -8.11 -11.73 0.97
CA LEU A 356 -7.86 -12.06 2.38
C LEU A 356 -7.82 -13.57 2.63
N VAL A 357 -8.70 -14.32 1.98
CA VAL A 357 -8.81 -15.78 2.19
C VAL A 357 -7.84 -16.56 1.31
N LEU A 358 -7.75 -16.27 0.01
CA LEU A 358 -7.01 -17.09 -0.95
C LEU A 358 -5.51 -16.75 -1.04
N GLN A 359 -5.18 -15.45 -1.01
CA GLN A 359 -3.78 -15.00 -1.15
C GLN A 359 -3.10 -14.85 0.22
N LYS A 360 -3.77 -14.18 1.17
CA LYS A 360 -3.25 -13.97 2.52
C LYS A 360 -3.38 -15.18 3.44
N ARG A 361 -4.21 -16.17 3.11
CA ARG A 361 -4.44 -17.41 3.90
C ARG A 361 -4.80 -17.11 5.36
N SER A 362 -5.74 -16.19 5.57
CA SER A 362 -6.27 -15.92 6.91
C SER A 362 -6.82 -17.21 7.56
N SER A 363 -6.73 -17.34 8.88
CA SER A 363 -7.26 -18.51 9.61
C SER A 363 -8.61 -18.23 10.29
N SER A 364 -9.22 -17.07 10.02
CA SER A 364 -10.48 -16.66 10.64
C SER A 364 -11.65 -17.48 10.10
N ARG A 365 -12.40 -18.12 10.98
CA ARG A 365 -13.62 -18.87 10.64
C ARG A 365 -14.69 -17.96 10.02
N ASP A 366 -14.79 -16.73 10.49
CA ASP A 366 -15.82 -15.79 10.04
C ASP A 366 -15.57 -15.35 8.59
N LEU A 367 -14.32 -15.05 8.23
CA LEU A 367 -13.97 -14.68 6.84
C LEU A 367 -14.21 -15.83 5.86
N HIS A 368 -13.85 -17.06 6.26
CA HIS A 368 -14.10 -18.25 5.43
C HIS A 368 -15.59 -18.55 5.28
N THR A 369 -16.38 -18.37 6.34
CA THR A 369 -17.83 -18.54 6.30
C THR A 369 -18.51 -17.48 5.43
N GLN A 370 -18.09 -16.21 5.55
CA GLN A 370 -18.59 -15.14 4.70
C GLN A 370 -18.27 -15.37 3.21
N LEU A 371 -17.05 -15.83 2.89
CA LEU A 371 -16.70 -16.14 1.50
C LEU A 371 -17.49 -17.33 0.98
N ALA A 372 -17.70 -18.37 1.80
CA ALA A 372 -18.55 -19.52 1.45
C ALA A 372 -19.98 -19.06 1.13
N MET A 373 -20.55 -18.20 1.96
CA MET A 373 -21.88 -17.63 1.75
C MET A 373 -21.96 -16.83 0.45
N VAL A 374 -21.00 -15.95 0.18
CA VAL A 374 -20.95 -15.18 -1.09
C VAL A 374 -20.87 -16.12 -2.31
N CYS A 375 -20.04 -17.16 -2.25
CA CYS A 375 -19.94 -18.14 -3.33
C CYS A 375 -21.25 -18.92 -3.55
N VAL A 376 -21.94 -19.26 -2.46
CA VAL A 376 -23.23 -19.97 -2.52
C VAL A 376 -24.34 -19.04 -3.02
N ASP A 377 -24.41 -17.80 -2.55
CA ASP A 377 -25.42 -16.84 -3.01
C ASP A 377 -25.23 -16.49 -4.49
N GLN A 378 -24.00 -16.33 -4.97
CA GLN A 378 -23.71 -16.20 -6.40
C GLN A 378 -24.14 -17.44 -7.19
N LEU A 379 -23.91 -18.64 -6.64
CA LEU A 379 -24.32 -19.90 -7.24
C LEU A 379 -25.85 -20.02 -7.34
N LEU A 380 -26.56 -19.62 -6.29
CA LEU A 380 -28.02 -19.61 -6.24
C LEU A 380 -28.60 -18.56 -7.19
N ALA A 381 -28.03 -17.35 -7.24
CA ALA A 381 -28.42 -16.32 -8.21
C ALA A 381 -28.22 -16.80 -9.66
N ALA A 382 -27.15 -17.52 -9.95
CA ALA A 382 -26.94 -18.13 -11.27
C ALA A 382 -27.97 -19.23 -11.61
N LEU A 383 -28.59 -19.86 -10.60
CA LEU A 383 -29.63 -20.88 -10.77
C LEU A 383 -31.04 -20.30 -10.93
N GLU A 384 -31.25 -19.02 -10.60
CA GLU A 384 -32.51 -18.30 -10.89
C GLU A 384 -32.74 -18.19 -12.40
N ASP A 385 -31.67 -18.17 -13.20
CA ASP A 385 -31.76 -18.28 -14.66
C ASP A 385 -32.20 -19.70 -15.06
N GLU A 386 -33.39 -19.77 -15.68
CA GLU A 386 -34.00 -21.03 -16.10
C GLU A 386 -33.14 -21.79 -17.12
N ALA A 387 -32.42 -21.08 -18.00
CA ALA A 387 -31.55 -21.70 -19.00
C ALA A 387 -30.35 -22.40 -18.35
N VAL A 388 -29.73 -21.76 -17.36
CA VAL A 388 -28.62 -22.32 -16.58
C VAL A 388 -29.08 -23.54 -15.79
N SER A 389 -30.23 -23.44 -15.12
CA SER A 389 -30.80 -24.54 -14.35
C SER A 389 -31.12 -25.76 -15.24
N LYS A 390 -31.67 -25.55 -16.45
CA LYS A 390 -31.96 -26.62 -17.43
C LYS A 390 -30.67 -27.25 -17.95
N LEU A 391 -29.68 -26.44 -18.30
CA LEU A 391 -28.37 -26.91 -18.78
C LEU A 391 -27.69 -27.81 -17.74
N TRP A 392 -27.62 -27.37 -16.47
CA TRP A 392 -26.94 -28.12 -15.43
C TRP A 392 -27.66 -29.43 -15.08
N ARG A 393 -29.00 -29.42 -15.06
CA ARG A 393 -29.80 -30.64 -14.94
C ARG A 393 -29.54 -31.60 -16.10
N ALA A 394 -29.54 -31.10 -17.33
CA ALA A 394 -29.29 -31.93 -18.52
C ALA A 394 -27.88 -32.56 -18.49
N LYS A 395 -26.87 -31.83 -18.01
CA LYS A 395 -25.51 -32.35 -17.84
C LYS A 395 -25.42 -33.42 -16.76
N ALA A 396 -26.07 -33.23 -15.61
CA ALA A 396 -26.16 -34.26 -14.57
C ALA A 396 -26.85 -35.52 -15.09
N SER A 397 -27.99 -35.39 -15.78
CA SER A 397 -28.71 -36.52 -16.38
C SER A 397 -27.92 -37.20 -17.49
N SER A 398 -27.17 -36.45 -18.30
CA SER A 398 -26.32 -36.99 -19.36
C SER A 398 -25.16 -37.80 -18.79
N TYR A 399 -24.51 -37.31 -17.72
CA TYR A 399 -23.49 -38.05 -17.01
C TYR A 399 -24.03 -39.34 -16.38
N ALA A 400 -25.17 -39.24 -15.67
CA ALA A 400 -25.89 -40.36 -15.08
C ALA A 400 -26.30 -41.45 -16.09
N SER A 401 -26.49 -41.09 -17.37
CA SER A 401 -26.88 -42.00 -18.44
C SER A 401 -25.69 -42.59 -19.22
N SER A 402 -24.53 -41.92 -19.22
CA SER A 402 -23.30 -42.32 -19.93
C SER A 402 -22.50 -43.41 -19.17
N ARG A 403 -23.21 -44.30 -18.46
CA ARG A 403 -22.74 -45.22 -17.41
C ARG A 403 -21.58 -46.17 -17.78
N LYS A 404 -21.19 -46.29 -19.05
CA LYS A 404 -20.30 -47.36 -19.53
C LYS A 404 -18.93 -46.90 -20.06
N ASP A 405 -18.75 -45.61 -20.38
CA ASP A 405 -17.56 -45.16 -21.14
C ASP A 405 -16.74 -44.04 -20.47
N SER A 406 -17.10 -43.60 -19.26
CA SER A 406 -16.49 -42.42 -18.63
C SER A 406 -15.74 -42.78 -17.34
N PRO A 407 -14.40 -42.97 -17.36
CA PRO A 407 -13.56 -43.04 -16.17
C PRO A 407 -13.31 -41.66 -15.52
N ILE A 408 -14.01 -40.63 -15.99
CA ILE A 408 -13.79 -39.23 -15.62
C ILE A 408 -14.77 -38.84 -14.50
N PRO A 409 -14.28 -38.26 -13.38
CA PRO A 409 -15.13 -37.71 -12.32
C PRO A 409 -16.10 -36.64 -12.83
N PHE A 410 -17.28 -36.55 -12.24
CA PHE A 410 -18.33 -35.60 -12.64
C PHE A 410 -17.84 -34.15 -12.69
N PHE A 411 -17.00 -33.74 -11.74
CA PHE A 411 -16.42 -32.40 -11.70
C PHE A 411 -15.59 -32.07 -12.97
N SER A 412 -14.77 -33.01 -13.43
CA SER A 412 -13.96 -32.88 -14.66
C SER A 412 -14.82 -32.95 -15.92
N TYR A 413 -15.86 -33.80 -15.92
CA TYR A 413 -16.84 -33.86 -17.00
C TYR A 413 -17.61 -32.55 -17.13
N PHE A 414 -18.05 -31.96 -16.01
CA PHE A 414 -18.75 -30.68 -16.00
C PHE A 414 -17.86 -29.54 -16.50
N ALA A 415 -16.59 -29.50 -16.06
CA ALA A 415 -15.63 -28.49 -16.49
C ALA A 415 -15.33 -28.55 -18.00
N SER A 416 -15.22 -29.76 -18.58
CA SER A 416 -14.85 -29.94 -19.99
C SER A 416 -16.04 -29.85 -20.96
N THR A 417 -17.24 -30.25 -20.56
CA THR A 417 -18.38 -30.35 -21.48
C THR A 417 -19.36 -29.17 -21.40
N THR A 418 -19.24 -28.30 -20.40
CA THR A 418 -20.09 -27.11 -20.25
C THR A 418 -19.47 -25.92 -20.99
N PRO A 419 -20.23 -25.18 -21.81
CA PRO A 419 -19.74 -23.97 -22.47
C PRO A 419 -19.21 -22.94 -21.47
N ASP A 420 -18.17 -22.21 -21.87
CA ASP A 420 -17.57 -21.16 -21.05
C ASP A 420 -18.58 -20.03 -20.83
N SER A 421 -18.94 -19.83 -19.58
CA SER A 421 -19.96 -18.88 -19.13
C SER A 421 -19.63 -18.41 -17.71
N PRO A 422 -20.07 -17.20 -17.31
CA PRO A 422 -19.86 -16.72 -15.95
C PRO A 422 -20.46 -17.68 -14.91
N SER A 423 -21.63 -18.27 -15.20
CA SER A 423 -22.29 -19.25 -14.33
C SER A 423 -21.47 -20.54 -14.12
N LYS A 424 -20.80 -21.03 -15.18
CA LYS A 424 -19.86 -22.17 -15.07
C LYS A 424 -18.72 -21.84 -14.10
N LEU A 425 -18.13 -20.65 -14.23
CA LEU A 425 -17.02 -20.21 -13.37
C LEU A 425 -17.45 -20.10 -11.91
N VAL A 426 -18.63 -19.53 -11.64
CA VAL A 426 -19.19 -19.45 -10.29
C VAL A 426 -19.31 -20.85 -9.67
N ARG A 427 -19.90 -21.82 -10.38
CA ARG A 427 -20.02 -23.19 -9.86
C ARG A 427 -18.67 -23.85 -9.57
N LEU A 428 -17.70 -23.71 -10.49
CA LEU A 428 -16.37 -24.27 -10.29
C LEU A 428 -15.64 -23.62 -9.09
N ARG A 429 -15.74 -22.29 -8.93
CA ARG A 429 -15.18 -21.56 -7.78
C ARG A 429 -15.78 -22.04 -6.47
N THR A 430 -17.10 -22.11 -6.39
CA THR A 430 -17.81 -22.56 -5.18
C THR A 430 -17.40 -23.97 -4.79
N VAL A 431 -17.38 -24.91 -5.74
CA VAL A 431 -16.95 -26.29 -5.50
C VAL A 431 -15.51 -26.38 -5.01
N LEU A 432 -14.59 -25.65 -5.66
CA LEU A 432 -13.18 -25.61 -5.26
C LEU A 432 -13.01 -25.03 -3.85
N PHE A 433 -13.75 -23.97 -3.51
CA PHE A 433 -13.62 -23.36 -2.18
C PHE A 433 -14.21 -24.22 -1.06
N LEU A 434 -15.41 -24.78 -1.25
CA LEU A 434 -16.04 -25.67 -0.28
C LEU A 434 -15.19 -26.92 -0.01
N GLN A 435 -14.52 -27.46 -1.04
CA GLN A 435 -13.64 -28.59 -0.85
C GLN A 435 -12.30 -28.20 -0.19
N GLY A 436 -11.71 -27.08 -0.62
CA GLY A 436 -10.36 -26.65 -0.24
C GLY A 436 -10.26 -26.02 1.15
N SER A 437 -11.31 -25.35 1.60
CA SER A 437 -11.38 -24.74 2.93
C SER A 437 -11.96 -25.72 3.95
N SER A 438 -11.41 -25.78 5.16
CA SER A 438 -12.00 -26.51 6.30
C SER A 438 -12.38 -25.61 7.47
N LEU A 439 -12.30 -24.29 7.27
CA LEU A 439 -12.47 -23.28 8.31
C LEU A 439 -13.82 -22.55 8.22
N TYR A 440 -14.75 -23.01 7.37
CA TYR A 440 -16.09 -22.40 7.25
C TYR A 440 -17.13 -23.18 8.04
N ASP A 441 -18.23 -22.52 8.39
CA ASP A 441 -19.39 -23.17 9.00
C ASP A 441 -20.17 -24.02 7.99
N ALA A 442 -19.97 -25.34 8.03
CA ALA A 442 -20.60 -26.25 7.08
C ALA A 442 -22.10 -26.45 7.32
N GLU A 443 -22.60 -26.24 8.55
CA GLU A 443 -24.02 -26.40 8.88
C GLU A 443 -24.82 -25.28 8.23
N LEU A 444 -24.37 -24.04 8.41
CA LEU A 444 -24.99 -22.85 7.81
C LEU A 444 -25.04 -22.95 6.28
N ILE A 445 -23.94 -23.40 5.67
CA ILE A 445 -23.86 -23.56 4.21
C ILE A 445 -24.80 -24.66 3.71
N ARG A 446 -24.93 -25.75 4.46
CA ARG A 446 -25.88 -26.83 4.13
C ARG A 446 -27.32 -26.33 4.17
N GLU A 447 -27.72 -25.61 5.22
CA GLU A 447 -29.06 -25.04 5.35
C GLU A 447 -29.40 -24.11 4.19
N ARG A 448 -28.43 -23.36 3.68
CA ARG A 448 -28.61 -22.48 2.51
C ARG A 448 -28.75 -23.25 1.19
N LEU A 449 -28.05 -24.38 1.03
CA LEU A 449 -28.04 -25.20 -0.21
C LEU A 449 -29.21 -26.18 -0.33
N VAL A 450 -29.79 -26.64 0.77
CA VAL A 450 -30.86 -27.66 0.78
C VAL A 450 -32.19 -27.19 0.13
N PRO A 451 -32.72 -25.98 0.40
CA PRO A 451 -34.02 -25.55 -0.09
C PRO A 451 -34.14 -25.41 -1.64
N PRO A 452 -33.16 -24.83 -2.37
CA PRO A 452 -33.38 -24.47 -3.78
C PRO A 452 -33.11 -25.59 -4.80
N SER A 453 -32.32 -26.62 -4.48
CA SER A 453 -31.62 -27.34 -5.56
C SER A 453 -31.03 -28.72 -5.23
N LYS A 454 -31.72 -29.52 -4.40
CA LYS A 454 -31.31 -30.90 -4.04
C LYS A 454 -30.89 -31.79 -5.24
N ARG A 455 -31.49 -31.59 -6.41
CA ARG A 455 -31.19 -32.36 -7.64
C ARG A 455 -30.17 -31.73 -8.59
N ILE A 456 -29.81 -30.46 -8.41
CA ILE A 456 -28.88 -29.75 -9.32
C ILE A 456 -27.49 -29.64 -8.68
N LEU A 457 -27.45 -29.39 -7.38
CA LEU A 457 -26.25 -29.15 -6.59
C LEU A 457 -25.80 -30.37 -5.78
N SER A 458 -25.98 -31.57 -6.32
CA SER A 458 -25.68 -32.82 -5.64
C SER A 458 -24.18 -32.97 -5.31
N LEU A 459 -23.28 -32.41 -6.13
CA LEU A 459 -21.84 -32.44 -5.86
C LEU A 459 -21.47 -31.56 -4.66
N GLU A 460 -22.02 -30.35 -4.65
CA GLU A 460 -21.81 -29.35 -3.60
C GLU A 460 -22.36 -29.85 -2.26
N LEU A 461 -23.54 -30.48 -2.26
CA LEU A 461 -24.13 -31.11 -1.08
C LEU A 461 -23.27 -32.26 -0.56
N ALA A 462 -22.77 -33.14 -1.44
CA ALA A 462 -21.90 -34.24 -1.04
C ALA A 462 -20.59 -33.75 -0.38
N ILE A 463 -20.02 -32.65 -0.88
CA ILE A 463 -18.83 -32.03 -0.28
C ILE A 463 -19.16 -31.52 1.13
N VAL A 464 -20.25 -30.78 1.29
CA VAL A 464 -20.64 -30.18 2.57
C VAL A 464 -21.05 -31.25 3.60
N ASP A 465 -21.85 -32.24 3.20
CA ASP A 465 -22.20 -33.39 4.05
C ASP A 465 -20.94 -34.18 4.46
N GLY A 466 -19.95 -34.26 3.58
CA GLY A 466 -18.66 -34.86 3.90
C GLY A 466 -17.86 -34.07 4.95
N LYS A 467 -17.88 -32.73 4.89
CA LYS A 467 -17.24 -31.88 5.91
C LYS A 467 -17.96 -31.94 7.26
N LEU A 468 -19.27 -32.20 7.27
CA LEU A 468 -20.07 -32.39 8.49
C LEU A 468 -19.89 -33.77 9.14
N GLY A 469 -19.15 -34.69 8.52
CA GLY A 469 -19.04 -36.07 8.99
C GLY A 469 -20.26 -36.94 8.66
N ASN A 470 -21.21 -36.43 7.87
CA ASN A 470 -22.38 -37.17 7.40
C ASN A 470 -22.00 -38.07 6.20
N HIS A 471 -21.04 -38.96 6.40
CA HIS A 471 -20.42 -39.76 5.35
C HIS A 471 -21.42 -40.63 4.57
N ARG A 472 -22.40 -41.23 5.26
CA ARG A 472 -23.45 -42.03 4.62
C ARG A 472 -24.31 -41.19 3.68
N ALA A 473 -24.65 -39.96 4.06
CA ALA A 473 -25.43 -39.05 3.22
C ALA A 473 -24.61 -38.62 2.00
N ALA A 474 -23.35 -38.20 2.20
CA ALA A 474 -22.44 -37.82 1.10
C ALA A 474 -22.26 -38.95 0.07
N LEU A 475 -22.00 -40.17 0.54
CA LEU A 475 -21.86 -41.35 -0.34
C LEU A 475 -23.17 -41.70 -1.04
N SER A 476 -24.32 -41.59 -0.36
CA SER A 476 -25.62 -41.82 -0.99
C SER A 476 -25.90 -40.82 -2.12
N VAL A 477 -25.51 -39.54 -1.96
CA VAL A 477 -25.69 -38.52 -2.99
C VAL A 477 -24.74 -38.80 -4.18
N LEU A 478 -23.49 -39.16 -3.94
CA LEU A 478 -22.54 -39.50 -5.02
C LEU A 478 -22.98 -40.74 -5.81
N VAL A 479 -23.47 -41.77 -5.13
CA VAL A 479 -23.84 -43.06 -5.75
C VAL A 479 -25.24 -43.04 -6.37
N ASN A 480 -26.24 -42.52 -5.65
CA ASN A 480 -27.64 -42.62 -6.06
C ASN A 480 -28.09 -41.42 -6.92
N ASP A 481 -27.63 -40.20 -6.60
CA ASP A 481 -28.06 -39.00 -7.32
C ASP A 481 -27.13 -38.67 -8.50
N LEU A 482 -25.80 -38.69 -8.29
CA LEU A 482 -24.82 -38.38 -9.33
C LEU A 482 -24.36 -39.60 -10.14
N HIS A 483 -24.48 -40.81 -9.58
CA HIS A 483 -23.93 -42.05 -10.12
C HIS A 483 -22.42 -41.99 -10.43
N ASP A 484 -21.66 -41.22 -9.65
CA ASP A 484 -20.21 -41.10 -9.81
C ASP A 484 -19.47 -42.04 -8.86
N SER A 485 -19.20 -43.26 -9.33
CA SER A 485 -18.43 -44.25 -8.57
C SER A 485 -16.96 -43.84 -8.39
N SER A 486 -16.40 -43.10 -9.35
CA SER A 486 -15.00 -42.65 -9.28
C SER A 486 -14.77 -41.64 -8.16
N SER A 487 -15.69 -40.69 -7.99
CA SER A 487 -15.65 -39.73 -6.88
C SER A 487 -16.01 -40.37 -5.54
N ALA A 488 -16.90 -41.37 -5.52
CA ALA A 488 -17.21 -42.12 -4.30
C ALA A 488 -16.03 -42.97 -3.78
N GLU A 489 -15.29 -43.63 -4.69
CA GLU A 489 -14.05 -44.33 -4.36
C GLU A 489 -12.95 -43.34 -3.93
N ALA A 490 -12.81 -42.21 -4.64
CA ALA A 490 -11.89 -41.14 -4.25
C ALA A 490 -12.19 -40.60 -2.85
N TYR A 491 -13.46 -40.38 -2.52
CA TYR A 491 -13.91 -39.93 -1.20
C TYR A 491 -13.46 -40.86 -0.07
N CYS A 492 -13.58 -42.17 -0.28
CA CYS A 492 -13.16 -43.17 0.71
C CYS A 492 -11.63 -43.22 0.86
N THR A 493 -10.90 -43.14 -0.25
CA THR A 493 -9.43 -43.18 -0.23
C THR A 493 -8.79 -41.92 0.36
N LEU A 494 -9.44 -40.76 0.20
CA LEU A 494 -9.00 -39.45 0.68
C LEU A 494 -9.58 -39.06 2.06
N GLY A 495 -10.42 -39.90 2.65
CA GLY A 495 -10.89 -39.72 4.03
C GLY A 495 -11.94 -38.63 4.20
N GLY A 496 -12.82 -38.45 3.21
CA GLY A 496 -13.91 -37.48 3.28
C GLY A 496 -13.79 -36.29 2.32
N ASP A 497 -12.76 -36.26 1.48
CA ASP A 497 -12.62 -35.25 0.43
C ASP A 497 -13.10 -35.80 -0.93
N VAL A 498 -14.11 -35.18 -1.54
CA VAL A 498 -14.75 -35.67 -2.78
C VAL A 498 -13.86 -35.44 -4.00
N ILE A 499 -13.13 -34.33 -4.05
CA ILE A 499 -12.31 -33.96 -5.21
C ILE A 499 -10.83 -34.15 -4.88
N PRO A 500 -10.12 -35.04 -5.61
CA PRO A 500 -8.68 -35.20 -5.47
C PRO A 500 -7.93 -33.91 -5.80
N GLY A 501 -6.89 -33.59 -5.04
CA GLY A 501 -6.07 -32.38 -5.26
C GLY A 501 -5.48 -32.29 -6.67
N LYS A 502 -5.15 -33.43 -7.31
CA LYS A 502 -4.67 -33.47 -8.71
C LYS A 502 -5.74 -33.01 -9.70
N VAL A 503 -7.00 -33.36 -9.47
CA VAL A 503 -8.14 -32.97 -10.32
C VAL A 503 -8.44 -31.48 -10.14
N ALA A 504 -8.43 -30.99 -8.90
CA ALA A 504 -8.57 -29.57 -8.61
C ALA A 504 -7.46 -28.74 -9.27
N GLN A 505 -6.20 -29.17 -9.17
CA GLN A 505 -5.07 -28.49 -9.81
C GLN A 505 -5.15 -28.49 -11.34
N ALA A 506 -5.57 -29.59 -11.97
CA ALA A 506 -5.72 -29.66 -13.42
C ALA A 506 -6.77 -28.68 -13.95
N ILE A 507 -7.88 -28.51 -13.24
CA ILE A 507 -8.95 -27.56 -13.60
C ILE A 507 -8.51 -26.12 -13.35
N CYS A 508 -7.78 -25.86 -12.25
CA CYS A 508 -7.23 -24.54 -11.99
C CYS A 508 -6.11 -24.13 -12.95
N ALA A 509 -5.40 -25.09 -13.55
CA ALA A 509 -4.33 -24.85 -14.52
C ALA A 509 -4.85 -24.45 -15.91
N ASP A 510 -6.15 -24.60 -16.17
CA ASP A 510 -6.75 -24.11 -17.42
C ASP A 510 -6.78 -22.57 -17.41
N ALA A 511 -5.87 -21.98 -18.18
CA ALA A 511 -5.72 -20.54 -18.31
C ALA A 511 -7.00 -19.83 -18.78
N LYS A 512 -7.90 -20.55 -19.47
CA LYS A 512 -9.19 -19.99 -19.93
C LYS A 512 -10.15 -19.69 -18.78
N LEU A 513 -10.01 -20.38 -17.66
CA LEU A 513 -10.93 -20.24 -16.51
C LEU A 513 -10.46 -19.21 -15.49
N GLY A 514 -9.20 -18.75 -15.55
CA GLY A 514 -8.66 -17.73 -14.64
C GLY A 514 -8.68 -18.13 -13.16
N LEU A 515 -8.67 -19.43 -12.85
CA LEU A 515 -8.84 -19.98 -11.49
C LEU A 515 -7.52 -20.17 -10.72
N GLY A 516 -6.40 -19.64 -11.22
CA GLY A 516 -5.06 -19.86 -10.64
C GLY A 516 -4.96 -19.49 -9.15
N MET A 517 -5.69 -18.46 -8.71
CA MET A 517 -5.72 -18.04 -7.29
C MET A 517 -6.40 -19.06 -6.36
N TRP A 518 -7.34 -19.84 -6.88
CA TRP A 518 -8.15 -20.80 -6.12
C TRP A 518 -7.43 -22.14 -5.94
N ALA A 519 -6.36 -22.39 -6.70
CA ALA A 519 -5.48 -23.56 -6.53
C ALA A 519 -4.65 -23.50 -5.23
N SER A 520 -4.41 -22.30 -4.68
CA SER A 520 -3.55 -22.09 -3.51
C SER A 520 -4.06 -22.82 -2.26
N GLY A 521 -5.38 -22.93 -2.09
CA GLY A 521 -6.03 -23.67 -1.01
C GLY A 521 -5.74 -25.19 -1.03
N PHE A 522 -5.40 -25.73 -2.20
CA PHE A 522 -5.09 -27.14 -2.41
C PHE A 522 -3.58 -27.45 -2.46
N SER A 523 -2.72 -26.42 -2.39
CA SER A 523 -1.26 -26.53 -2.50
C SER A 523 -0.54 -26.52 -1.14
N GLY A 524 -1.29 -26.63 -0.04
CA GLY A 524 -0.72 -26.74 1.31
C GLY A 524 0.15 -27.98 1.44
N LYS A 525 1.48 -27.80 1.49
CA LYS A 525 2.49 -28.82 1.86
C LYS A 525 2.16 -29.60 3.15
N GLY A 526 1.19 -29.15 3.97
CA GLY A 526 0.73 -29.82 5.18
C GLY A 526 -0.45 -30.79 5.01
N ARG A 527 -1.18 -30.77 3.89
CA ARG A 527 -2.39 -31.61 3.69
C ARG A 527 -2.12 -32.86 2.84
N GLN A 528 -0.88 -33.02 2.38
CA GLN A 528 -0.40 -34.18 1.64
C GLN A 528 0.35 -35.15 2.58
N LYS A 529 -0.15 -35.35 3.81
CA LYS A 529 -0.07 -36.70 4.39
C LYS A 529 -1.12 -37.49 3.64
N THR A 530 -0.69 -38.24 2.64
CA THR A 530 -1.44 -39.42 2.23
C THR A 530 -1.81 -40.17 3.52
N MET A 531 -3.09 -40.50 3.69
CA MET A 531 -3.63 -41.21 4.87
C MET A 531 -2.92 -42.54 5.20
N ASP A 532 -1.95 -42.95 4.39
CA ASP A 532 -1.17 -44.18 4.54
C ASP A 532 -0.14 -44.14 5.69
N ALA A 533 0.06 -43.01 6.37
CA ALA A 533 1.10 -42.88 7.40
C ALA A 533 0.60 -42.89 8.86
N SER A 534 -0.71 -42.99 9.12
CA SER A 534 -1.27 -43.01 10.48
C SER A 534 -2.35 -44.09 10.63
N ASP A 535 -2.26 -44.89 11.69
CA ASP A 535 -3.15 -46.02 11.99
C ASP A 535 -4.65 -45.60 11.98
N ASP A 536 -4.98 -44.46 12.58
CA ASP A 536 -6.33 -43.86 12.61
C ASP A 536 -6.91 -43.53 11.22
N GLY A 537 -6.04 -43.23 10.23
CA GLY A 537 -6.45 -42.95 8.86
C GLY A 537 -6.82 -44.20 8.08
N ALA A 538 -6.17 -45.33 8.37
CA ALA A 538 -6.50 -46.62 7.79
C ALA A 538 -7.85 -47.13 8.31
N VAL A 539 -8.13 -46.98 9.61
CA VAL A 539 -9.42 -47.36 10.22
C VAL A 539 -10.57 -46.56 9.60
N LYS A 540 -10.46 -45.23 9.53
CA LYS A 540 -11.47 -44.37 8.87
C LYS A 540 -11.72 -44.75 7.42
N ARG A 541 -10.67 -45.09 6.68
CA ARG A 541 -10.80 -45.56 5.28
C ARG A 541 -11.58 -46.87 5.20
N GLN A 542 -11.34 -47.81 6.10
CA GLN A 542 -12.07 -49.08 6.17
C GLN A 542 -13.55 -48.85 6.48
N GLU A 543 -13.86 -47.98 7.44
CA GLU A 543 -15.24 -47.60 7.79
C GLU A 543 -15.99 -46.93 6.62
N LEU A 544 -15.31 -46.02 5.90
CA LEU A 544 -15.88 -45.36 4.73
C LEU A 544 -16.12 -46.34 3.58
N LEU A 545 -15.18 -47.26 3.32
CA LEU A 545 -15.33 -48.30 2.30
C LEU A 545 -16.45 -49.27 2.64
N LYS A 546 -16.63 -49.61 3.93
CA LYS A 546 -17.76 -50.41 4.41
C LYS A 546 -19.09 -49.67 4.18
N THR A 547 -19.15 -48.39 4.55
CA THR A 547 -20.34 -47.55 4.32
C THR A 547 -20.65 -47.45 2.82
N LEU A 548 -19.63 -47.33 1.96
CA LEU A 548 -19.80 -47.33 0.51
C LEU A 548 -20.35 -48.67 -0.01
N LEU A 549 -19.84 -49.79 0.51
CA LEU A 549 -20.35 -51.12 0.18
C LEU A 549 -21.82 -51.25 0.59
N GLU A 550 -22.18 -50.87 1.81
CA GLU A 550 -23.58 -50.87 2.28
C GLU A 550 -24.50 -50.01 1.39
N VAL A 551 -24.01 -48.85 0.93
CA VAL A 551 -24.76 -47.97 0.03
C VAL A 551 -24.93 -48.62 -1.35
N TYR A 552 -23.91 -49.29 -1.89
CA TYR A 552 -24.03 -50.06 -3.13
C TYR A 552 -24.97 -51.26 -2.98
N MET A 553 -24.96 -51.92 -1.83
CA MET A 553 -25.81 -53.10 -1.57
C MET A 553 -27.28 -52.75 -1.32
N SER A 554 -27.60 -51.47 -1.03
CA SER A 554 -28.98 -51.01 -0.84
C SER A 554 -29.76 -50.83 -2.15
N ASP A 555 -29.10 -50.91 -3.31
CA ASP A 555 -29.70 -50.71 -4.64
C ASP A 555 -29.68 -52.04 -5.41
N GLU A 556 -30.84 -52.69 -5.53
CA GLU A 556 -30.95 -54.15 -5.73
C GLU A 556 -30.39 -54.70 -7.05
N ASP A 557 -30.31 -53.92 -8.14
CA ASP A 557 -29.98 -54.47 -9.48
C ASP A 557 -28.84 -53.76 -10.25
N ALA A 558 -28.56 -52.47 -9.99
CA ALA A 558 -27.59 -51.70 -10.80
C ALA A 558 -26.18 -51.59 -10.18
N SER A 559 -26.04 -51.96 -8.90
CA SER A 559 -24.84 -51.70 -8.11
C SER A 559 -23.98 -52.95 -7.86
N ALA A 560 -24.45 -54.14 -8.26
CA ALA A 560 -23.72 -55.39 -8.08
C ALA A 560 -22.37 -55.41 -8.82
N GLU A 561 -22.29 -54.93 -10.07
CA GLU A 561 -21.02 -54.88 -10.81
C GLU A 561 -20.00 -53.91 -10.18
N ARG A 562 -20.48 -52.80 -9.61
CA ARG A 562 -19.65 -51.78 -8.94
C ARG A 562 -19.17 -52.26 -7.58
N ALA A 563 -20.04 -52.91 -6.81
CA ALA A 563 -19.67 -53.57 -5.56
C ALA A 563 -18.63 -54.66 -5.83
N ALA A 564 -18.77 -55.46 -6.89
CA ALA A 564 -17.76 -56.43 -7.32
C ALA A 564 -16.43 -55.78 -7.65
N HIS A 565 -16.45 -54.71 -8.44
CA HIS A 565 -15.24 -53.98 -8.81
C HIS A 565 -14.54 -53.40 -7.58
N LEU A 566 -15.29 -52.76 -6.67
CA LEU A 566 -14.78 -52.19 -5.43
C LEU A 566 -14.13 -53.25 -4.52
N VAL A 567 -14.82 -54.37 -4.30
CA VAL A 567 -14.32 -55.45 -3.44
C VAL A 567 -13.02 -56.06 -4.01
N ASN A 568 -12.90 -56.17 -5.34
CA ASN A 568 -11.69 -56.68 -5.97
C ASN A 568 -10.54 -55.66 -6.02
N SER A 569 -10.85 -54.38 -6.22
CA SER A 569 -9.84 -53.30 -6.29
C SER A 569 -9.30 -52.93 -4.90
N GLN A 570 -10.17 -52.87 -3.89
CA GLN A 570 -9.86 -52.48 -2.51
C GLN A 570 -9.69 -53.67 -1.57
N ALA A 571 -9.32 -54.85 -2.09
CA ALA A 571 -9.16 -56.08 -1.31
C ALA A 571 -8.17 -55.97 -0.13
N MET A 572 -7.24 -55.02 -0.17
CA MET A 572 -6.29 -54.75 0.90
C MET A 572 -6.88 -53.91 2.04
N ASN A 573 -7.97 -53.20 1.81
CA ASN A 573 -8.58 -52.26 2.75
C ASN A 573 -9.93 -52.77 3.28
N LEU A 574 -10.30 -54.00 2.98
CA LEU A 574 -11.53 -54.62 3.45
C LEU A 574 -11.19 -55.90 4.23
N ASP A 575 -11.88 -56.14 5.34
CA ASP A 575 -11.78 -57.41 6.06
C ASP A 575 -12.80 -58.42 5.52
N VAL A 576 -12.37 -59.67 5.44
CA VAL A 576 -13.17 -60.79 4.91
C VAL A 576 -14.37 -61.06 5.81
N ILE A 577 -14.18 -60.92 7.12
CA ILE A 577 -15.20 -61.22 8.13
C ILE A 577 -16.35 -60.21 8.06
N ASP A 578 -16.04 -58.94 7.80
CA ASP A 578 -17.05 -57.88 7.71
C ASP A 578 -17.76 -57.85 6.35
N VAL A 579 -17.06 -58.21 5.27
CA VAL A 579 -17.62 -58.14 3.91
C VAL A 579 -18.54 -59.31 3.61
N ILE A 580 -18.18 -60.55 3.96
CA ILE A 580 -18.98 -61.75 3.59
C ILE A 580 -20.45 -61.65 4.05
N PRO A 581 -20.78 -61.19 5.26
CA PRO A 581 -22.17 -61.05 5.72
C PRO A 581 -22.98 -59.99 4.96
N THR A 582 -22.32 -58.98 4.39
CA THR A 582 -23.00 -57.87 3.68
C THR A 582 -23.34 -58.21 2.22
N LEU A 583 -22.89 -59.37 1.73
CA LEU A 583 -23.03 -59.74 0.33
C LEU A 583 -24.27 -60.63 0.07
N PRO A 584 -24.87 -60.57 -1.13
CA PRO A 584 -26.06 -61.34 -1.44
C PRO A 584 -25.70 -62.82 -1.64
N GLU A 585 -26.53 -63.72 -1.12
CA GLU A 585 -26.35 -65.17 -1.23
C GLU A 585 -26.34 -65.68 -2.70
N LYS A 586 -26.89 -64.90 -3.63
CA LYS A 586 -27.03 -65.25 -5.05
C LYS A 586 -25.80 -64.93 -5.91
N TRP A 587 -24.73 -64.40 -5.33
CA TRP A 587 -23.62 -63.86 -6.11
C TRP A 587 -22.60 -64.93 -6.55
N PRO A 588 -22.17 -64.96 -7.83
CA PRO A 588 -21.21 -65.95 -8.28
C PRO A 588 -19.82 -65.76 -7.65
N LEU A 589 -19.32 -66.80 -6.96
CA LEU A 589 -17.99 -66.84 -6.34
C LEU A 589 -16.83 -66.45 -7.29
N LYS A 590 -17.01 -66.68 -8.60
CA LYS A 590 -16.02 -66.32 -9.64
C LYS A 590 -15.70 -64.83 -9.62
N VAL A 591 -16.70 -63.98 -9.39
CA VAL A 591 -16.56 -62.51 -9.39
C VAL A 591 -15.73 -62.03 -8.20
N MET A 592 -15.75 -62.77 -7.08
CA MET A 592 -15.01 -62.43 -5.85
C MET A 592 -13.69 -63.19 -5.70
N SER A 593 -13.35 -64.06 -6.65
CA SER A 593 -12.18 -64.95 -6.55
C SER A 593 -10.88 -64.18 -6.31
N SER A 594 -10.73 -62.99 -6.90
CA SER A 594 -9.52 -62.17 -6.72
C SER A 594 -9.44 -61.55 -5.32
N PHE A 595 -10.58 -61.09 -4.77
CA PHE A 595 -10.68 -60.61 -3.39
C PHE A 595 -10.37 -61.72 -2.39
N LEU A 596 -11.08 -62.85 -2.47
CA LEU A 596 -10.94 -63.98 -1.55
C LEU A 596 -9.53 -64.57 -1.59
N ALA A 597 -8.94 -64.74 -2.79
CA ALA A 597 -7.58 -65.25 -2.89
C ALA A 597 -6.55 -64.31 -2.26
N ARG A 598 -6.69 -63.00 -2.45
CA ARG A 598 -5.78 -62.00 -1.88
C ARG A 598 -5.94 -61.90 -0.36
N SER A 599 -7.17 -61.88 0.13
CA SER A 599 -7.46 -61.72 1.55
C SER A 599 -7.11 -62.97 2.37
N PHE A 600 -7.37 -64.18 1.85
CA PHE A 600 -6.91 -65.42 2.48
C PHE A 600 -5.40 -65.56 2.47
N ARG A 601 -4.71 -65.19 1.37
CA ARG A 601 -3.24 -65.19 1.35
C ARG A 601 -2.67 -64.22 2.38
N ARG A 602 -3.26 -63.04 2.54
CA ARG A 602 -2.85 -62.05 3.54
C ARG A 602 -3.01 -62.59 4.96
N THR A 603 -4.17 -63.14 5.30
CA THR A 603 -4.42 -63.67 6.64
C THR A 603 -3.50 -64.85 6.97
N VAL A 604 -3.23 -65.73 6.00
CA VAL A 604 -2.25 -66.82 6.15
C VAL A 604 -0.83 -66.26 6.32
N HIS A 605 -0.44 -65.25 5.55
CA HIS A 605 0.87 -64.60 5.68
C HIS A 605 1.06 -63.95 7.05
N ALA A 606 0.09 -63.14 7.50
CA ALA A 606 0.12 -62.49 8.80
C ALA A 606 0.18 -63.51 9.95
N ARG A 607 -0.53 -64.64 9.83
CA ARG A 607 -0.44 -65.75 10.80
C ARG A 607 0.96 -66.36 10.83
N GLN A 608 1.58 -66.57 9.67
CA GLN A 608 2.92 -67.16 9.58
C GLN A 608 3.99 -66.21 10.11
N GLU A 609 3.90 -64.93 9.78
CA GLU A 609 4.75 -63.87 10.31
C GLU A 609 4.62 -63.75 11.83
N GLY A 610 3.39 -63.74 12.36
CA GLY A 610 3.14 -63.75 13.80
C GLY A 610 3.69 -64.99 14.51
N ARG A 611 3.72 -66.16 13.86
CA ARG A 611 4.38 -67.36 14.39
C ARG A 611 5.89 -67.21 14.46
N ILE A 612 6.51 -66.60 13.45
CA ILE A 612 7.95 -66.33 13.42
C ILE A 612 8.31 -65.32 14.52
N VAL A 613 7.57 -64.20 14.61
CA VAL A 613 7.78 -63.19 15.65
C VAL A 613 7.60 -63.82 17.04
N LYS A 614 6.54 -64.61 17.26
CA LYS A 614 6.33 -65.33 18.52
C LYS A 614 7.51 -66.25 18.85
N ALA A 615 8.04 -66.99 17.88
CA ALA A 615 9.18 -67.88 18.09
C ALA A 615 10.46 -67.10 18.41
N ILE A 616 10.71 -65.97 17.73
CA ILE A 616 11.86 -65.10 18.02
C ILE A 616 11.73 -64.48 19.41
N SER A 617 10.56 -63.93 19.77
CA SER A 617 10.33 -63.37 21.10
C SER A 617 10.44 -64.43 22.19
N HIS A 618 10.01 -65.67 21.92
CA HIS A 618 10.23 -66.80 22.84
C HIS A 618 11.71 -67.08 23.02
N ALA A 619 12.50 -67.16 21.94
CA ALA A 619 13.94 -67.38 22.02
C ALA A 619 14.67 -66.24 22.74
N GLN A 620 14.28 -64.98 22.50
CA GLN A 620 14.83 -63.83 23.23
C GLN A 620 14.48 -63.88 24.72
N ASN A 621 13.25 -64.28 25.06
CA ASN A 621 12.84 -64.45 26.45
C ASN A 621 13.63 -65.59 27.13
N ASP A 622 13.92 -66.67 26.41
CA ASP A 622 14.76 -67.76 26.91
C ASP A 622 16.23 -67.34 27.10
N ASP A 623 16.79 -66.54 26.19
CA ASP A 623 18.15 -65.99 26.33
C ASP A 623 18.26 -65.05 27.53
N VAL A 624 17.27 -64.17 27.72
CA VAL A 624 17.18 -63.32 28.91
C VAL A 624 17.05 -64.16 30.17
N ARG A 625 16.22 -65.22 30.17
CA ARG A 625 16.11 -66.17 31.29
C ARG A 625 17.42 -66.88 31.62
N LEU A 626 18.22 -67.24 30.61
CA LEU A 626 19.52 -67.86 30.83
C LEU A 626 20.52 -66.85 31.44
N GLN A 627 20.54 -65.61 30.95
CA GLN A 627 21.39 -64.56 31.51
C GLN A 627 21.00 -64.21 32.95
N THR A 628 19.70 -64.15 33.24
CA THR A 628 19.23 -63.90 34.62
C THR A 628 19.39 -65.11 35.52
N PHE A 629 19.44 -66.34 34.99
CA PHE A 629 19.66 -67.54 35.80
C PHE A 629 20.98 -67.51 36.57
N ASP A 630 22.08 -67.07 35.95
CA ASP A 630 23.37 -66.96 36.66
C ASP A 630 23.30 -65.95 37.82
N ILE A 631 22.62 -64.80 37.61
CA ILE A 631 22.41 -63.78 38.64
C ILE A 631 21.54 -64.33 39.77
N LEU A 632 20.41 -64.96 39.43
CA LEU A 632 19.48 -65.56 40.39
C LEU A 632 20.11 -66.73 41.16
N ARG A 633 21.00 -67.49 40.51
CA ARG A 633 21.78 -68.55 41.17
C ARG A 633 22.76 -67.96 42.18
N ASP A 634 23.45 -66.87 41.82
CA ASP A 634 24.45 -66.24 42.68
C ASP A 634 23.80 -65.50 43.89
N GLU A 635 22.59 -64.96 43.75
CA GLU A 635 21.80 -64.42 44.87
C GLU A 635 21.22 -65.50 45.79
N GLY A 636 21.30 -66.77 45.39
CA GLY A 636 20.82 -67.92 46.16
C GLY A 636 19.30 -68.10 46.08
N MET A 637 18.87 -69.34 46.29
CA MET A 637 17.45 -69.68 46.34
C MET A 637 16.98 -69.55 47.78
N VAL A 638 15.94 -68.75 48.04
CA VAL A 638 15.16 -68.91 49.27
C VAL A 638 14.38 -70.20 49.09
N VAL A 639 14.85 -71.27 49.75
CA VAL A 639 14.06 -72.48 49.89
C VAL A 639 12.98 -72.15 50.91
N GLU A 640 11.77 -71.87 50.44
CA GLU A 640 10.60 -72.12 51.27
C GLU A 640 10.56 -73.63 51.51
N GLU A 641 11.05 -74.06 52.67
CA GLU A 641 10.70 -75.38 53.19
C GLU A 641 9.18 -75.37 53.38
N ASP A 642 8.49 -76.40 52.88
CA ASP A 642 7.04 -76.62 53.05
C ASP A 642 6.68 -76.61 54.54
N GLY A 643 6.54 -75.41 55.10
CA GLY A 643 5.88 -75.16 56.35
C GLY A 643 4.42 -75.07 56.03
N ASP A 644 3.69 -76.14 56.33
CA ASP A 644 2.23 -76.19 56.40
C ASP A 644 1.70 -75.00 57.19
N VAL A 645 1.44 -73.89 56.51
CA VAL A 645 0.65 -72.78 57.02
C VAL A 645 -0.14 -72.24 55.84
N ASP A 646 -1.34 -72.81 55.69
CA ASP A 646 -2.49 -72.13 55.10
C ASP A 646 -2.54 -70.72 55.67
N ASP A 647 -2.15 -69.71 54.90
CA ASP A 647 -2.66 -68.35 55.08
C ASP A 647 -2.64 -67.59 53.75
N GLU A 648 -3.87 -67.24 53.37
CA GLU A 648 -4.31 -66.50 52.20
C GLU A 648 -3.64 -65.10 52.15
N TYR A 649 -2.57 -64.96 51.37
CA TYR A 649 -1.92 -63.65 51.15
C TYR A 649 -2.47 -62.94 49.91
N ASP A 650 -3.33 -61.95 50.18
CA ASP A 650 -3.91 -60.98 49.24
C ASP A 650 -2.90 -59.83 48.98
N GLU A 651 -2.25 -59.83 47.81
CA GLU A 651 -1.15 -58.92 47.40
C GLU A 651 -1.55 -57.46 47.13
N LYS A 652 -2.37 -56.82 47.98
CA LYS A 652 -2.65 -55.38 47.85
C LYS A 652 -2.82 -54.69 49.19
N ARG A 653 -1.70 -54.29 49.82
CA ARG A 653 -1.54 -52.96 50.47
C ARG A 653 -0.21 -52.80 51.24
N ALA A 654 0.30 -51.56 51.14
CA ALA A 654 1.37 -50.92 51.91
C ALA A 654 2.80 -51.36 51.54
N VAL A 655 3.77 -50.47 51.32
CA VAL A 655 4.22 -49.44 52.27
C VAL A 655 4.71 -48.17 51.56
N VAL A 656 4.27 -47.02 52.09
CA VAL A 656 4.85 -45.67 51.94
C VAL A 656 5.24 -45.20 53.35
N GLU A 657 6.40 -44.55 53.48
CA GLU A 657 6.91 -43.72 54.60
C GLU A 657 7.34 -44.46 55.91
N THR A 658 8.39 -44.08 56.68
CA THR A 658 9.13 -42.81 56.86
C THR A 658 10.42 -43.00 57.73
N ILE A 659 11.32 -41.99 57.68
CA ILE A 659 12.25 -41.45 58.74
C ILE A 659 13.75 -41.82 58.73
N THR A 660 14.50 -40.73 58.92
CA THR A 660 15.92 -40.35 58.84
C THR A 660 16.74 -40.54 60.14
N MET A 661 18.09 -40.55 60.05
CA MET A 661 19.07 -39.82 60.92
C MET A 661 20.53 -40.04 60.42
N GLY A 662 21.34 -38.96 60.37
CA GLY A 662 22.76 -38.91 59.91
C GLY A 662 23.81 -39.39 60.96
N PRO A 663 25.14 -39.15 60.82
CA PRO A 663 25.83 -37.92 60.33
C PRO A 663 27.04 -38.12 59.35
N GLY A 664 27.62 -37.02 58.82
CA GLY A 664 28.74 -36.93 57.83
C GLY A 664 30.17 -37.28 58.35
N PRO A 665 31.31 -36.92 57.68
CA PRO A 665 31.58 -35.65 56.95
C PRO A 665 32.51 -35.70 55.68
N ALA A 666 32.81 -34.49 55.13
CA ALA A 666 34.01 -34.00 54.41
C ALA A 666 34.02 -33.86 52.86
N GLU A 667 33.69 -32.64 52.37
CA GLU A 667 34.40 -31.66 51.49
C GLU A 667 35.26 -32.07 50.24
N PRO A 668 35.59 -31.14 49.28
CA PRO A 668 35.07 -29.77 49.01
C PRO A 668 34.82 -29.38 47.52
N ASP A 669 34.11 -28.25 47.35
CA ASP A 669 34.16 -27.14 46.37
C ASP A 669 34.61 -27.29 44.90
N VAL A 670 33.76 -26.78 43.97
CA VAL A 670 34.18 -25.98 42.80
C VAL A 670 33.24 -24.80 42.54
N VAL A 671 33.87 -23.66 42.28
CA VAL A 671 33.41 -22.26 42.23
C VAL A 671 32.64 -21.88 40.96
N SER A 672 31.68 -20.95 41.09
CA SER A 672 31.15 -20.12 39.99
C SER A 672 31.63 -18.67 40.14
N LEU A 673 32.41 -18.21 39.15
CA LEU A 673 32.96 -16.86 39.05
C LEU A 673 32.03 -15.97 38.23
N HIS A 674 31.64 -14.83 38.81
CA HIS A 674 31.10 -13.67 38.11
C HIS A 674 32.22 -12.64 37.94
N ILE A 675 32.49 -12.24 36.70
CA ILE A 675 33.19 -11.01 36.37
C ILE A 675 32.40 -10.30 35.28
N SER A 676 31.96 -9.09 35.58
CA SER A 676 31.69 -8.00 34.64
C SER A 676 32.46 -6.78 35.16
N PRO A 677 32.58 -5.68 34.42
CA PRO A 677 32.80 -5.46 32.99
C PRO A 677 34.17 -4.77 32.77
N ASP A 678 34.59 -4.60 31.52
CA ASP A 678 35.40 -3.46 31.00
C ASP A 678 36.25 -3.91 29.80
N SER A 679 35.90 -3.40 28.62
CA SER A 679 36.70 -3.08 27.41
C SER A 679 35.86 -3.28 26.16
#